data_AF-A0A5C9EKD1-F1
#
_entry.id   AF-A0A5C9EKD1-F1
#
_cell.length_a   1.000
_cell.length_b   1.000
_cell.length_c   1.000
_cell.angle_alpha   90.00
_cell.angle_beta   90.00
_cell.angle_gamma   90.00
#
_symmetry.space_group_name_H-M   'P 1'
#
loop_
_entity.id
_entity.type
_entity.pdbx_description
1 polymer ?
#
loop_
_entity_poly.entity_id
_entity_poly.type
_entity_poly.pdbx_seq_one_letter_code
_entity_poly.pdbx_strand_id
1 'polypeptide(L)'
;MKYFLKSQEIRQAKKLFEEGNFERLYILLQQIKDLERFNDLEKLEYHLLKSSVHFRYRQDSKCIEHAEIAFQLSQKLEYKLYSIDALLNKAWAVLWLGNFSLANELTLEAEKVLENLKECETFEIERRKAFIFFMKASCSWFQASIDGLSYISRSLEIRKKLGITHEIVEANSLLCAYYTHFKDDLDYALQLLDDSQSLAIEINHPWIDTYNSKSYGDIYYMKGDLEKALEYYKKGVCFFEDLNHLFPAIITISEIGNIYREMGDINQCCDYLKYSYDITKNIKNKWVKSEVLANLIDVLVIRGDINKAKDYLRKLKEIYNGLPNNKRIEQSYLISKALILKSSPRFQTQAKAQEIFTQIIKDDNIKNEYTIIAILNQCDLLLEELKITNRGEIIDEVKSLINKLLEVTKKLKSYWTLAEALVLQAKLSLLTLDLIEARTLLTRAQRIANKYHMQRLAIKISNEHDELLQKLDIWKKLKKSKSTLIERFELTDLNNHLSAMIKKQRYQLPKTVKEEPVLILIISNGGNTLFCHQFVEEKALNSHILGGFLTSIDYFIKEVFSEDLDRAIFGDYTLLMNSVNPFFIGYIFKGKSYNALQKINSFSEYLKKENNLWAYLMQNYAMNKIIHIEDNSLLMNAIKSVFLDETFP
;
A
#
# COMPACT_ATOMS: atom_id res chain seq x y z
N MET A 1 0.44 58.11 17.74
CA MET A 1 -0.07 57.40 16.52
C MET A 1 0.88 56.34 15.96
N LYS A 2 2.19 56.57 15.79
CA LYS A 2 3.12 55.55 15.24
C LYS A 2 3.31 54.26 16.07
N TYR A 3 3.03 54.24 17.38
CA TYR A 3 3.10 53.02 18.21
C TYR A 3 1.86 52.11 18.05
N PHE A 4 0.69 52.66 17.74
CA PHE A 4 -0.56 51.90 17.57
C PHE A 4 -0.60 51.11 16.25
N LEU A 5 0.03 51.63 15.20
CA LEU A 5 0.16 50.95 13.90
C LEU A 5 1.16 49.77 13.95
N LYS A 6 2.12 49.75 14.89
CA LYS A 6 3.21 48.76 14.96
C LYS A 6 2.74 47.40 15.47
N SER A 7 1.92 47.37 16.53
CA SER A 7 1.33 46.12 17.03
C SER A 7 0.25 45.57 16.10
N GLN A 8 -0.28 46.41 15.20
CA GLN A 8 -1.34 46.04 14.27
C GLN A 8 -0.87 45.04 13.21
N GLU A 9 0.36 45.16 12.70
CA GLU A 9 0.90 44.25 11.68
C GLU A 9 1.06 42.82 12.21
N ILE A 10 1.71 42.64 13.36
CA ILE A 10 1.88 41.32 13.99
C ILE A 10 0.54 40.76 14.47
N ARG A 11 -0.34 41.60 15.02
CA ARG A 11 -1.70 41.18 15.40
C ARG A 11 -2.51 40.72 14.18
N GLN A 12 -2.42 41.43 13.06
CA GLN A 12 -3.04 41.03 11.80
C GLN A 12 -2.44 39.74 11.27
N ALA A 13 -1.12 39.56 11.36
CA ALA A 13 -0.44 38.35 10.96
C ALA A 13 -0.90 37.13 11.81
N LYS A 14 -1.02 37.28 13.12
CA LYS A 14 -1.59 36.24 14.01
C LYS A 14 -3.04 35.92 13.62
N LYS A 15 -3.86 36.92 13.34
CA LYS A 15 -5.24 36.69 12.89
C LYS A 15 -5.30 35.89 11.60
N LEU A 16 -4.51 36.25 10.59
CA LEU A 16 -4.41 35.52 9.33
C LEU A 16 -3.90 34.08 9.53
N PHE A 17 -3.00 33.86 10.49
CA PHE A 17 -2.52 32.54 10.87
C PHE A 17 -3.66 31.67 11.43
N GLU A 18 -4.44 32.19 12.38
CA GLU A 18 -5.55 31.43 12.97
C GLU A 18 -6.66 31.15 11.95
N GLU A 19 -6.92 32.09 11.03
CA GLU A 19 -7.86 31.92 9.91
C GLU A 19 -7.37 30.91 8.86
N GLY A 20 -6.11 30.47 8.92
CA GLY A 20 -5.51 29.57 7.93
C GLY A 20 -5.16 30.24 6.60
N ASN A 21 -5.21 31.58 6.51
CA ASN A 21 -4.92 32.33 5.30
C ASN A 21 -3.41 32.56 5.13
N PHE A 22 -2.70 31.47 4.82
CA PHE A 22 -1.24 31.46 4.76
C PHE A 22 -0.67 32.29 3.61
N GLU A 23 -1.42 32.47 2.52
CA GLU A 23 -0.99 33.28 1.38
C GLU A 23 -0.89 34.76 1.76
N ARG A 24 -1.97 35.33 2.32
CA ARG A 24 -1.94 36.72 2.79
C ARG A 24 -0.96 36.91 3.93
N LEU A 25 -0.86 35.93 4.82
CA LEU A 25 0.12 35.94 5.90
C LEU A 25 1.56 35.99 5.36
N TYR A 26 1.88 35.17 4.35
CA TYR A 26 3.19 35.15 3.72
C TYR A 26 3.54 36.51 3.10
N ILE A 27 2.62 37.09 2.34
CA ILE A 27 2.78 38.41 1.72
C ILE A 27 2.99 39.49 2.79
N LEU A 28 2.17 39.49 3.84
CA LEU A 28 2.26 40.46 4.93
C LEU A 28 3.64 40.39 5.63
N LEU A 29 4.10 39.17 5.97
CA LEU A 29 5.39 38.98 6.65
C LEU A 29 6.60 39.34 5.76
N GLN A 30 6.47 39.27 4.43
CA GLN A 30 7.51 39.72 3.49
C GLN A 30 7.60 41.24 3.36
N GLN A 31 6.48 41.96 3.54
CA GLN A 31 6.46 43.42 3.47
C GLN A 31 7.14 44.08 4.67
N ILE A 32 7.26 43.38 5.79
CA ILE A 32 7.99 43.81 6.97
C ILE A 32 9.51 43.73 6.69
N LYS A 33 10.12 44.86 6.35
CA LYS A 33 11.56 44.97 6.01
C LYS A 33 12.44 45.48 7.15
N ASP A 34 11.88 46.28 8.06
CA ASP A 34 12.60 46.86 9.19
C ASP A 34 12.12 46.17 10.47
N LEU A 35 12.93 45.24 10.98
CA LEU A 35 12.69 44.52 12.23
C LEU A 35 13.25 45.27 13.45
N GLU A 36 14.12 46.27 13.27
CA GLU A 36 14.72 47.03 14.38
C GLU A 36 13.66 47.83 15.14
N ARG A 37 12.59 48.21 14.43
CA ARG A 37 11.44 48.92 15.00
C ARG A 37 10.58 48.10 15.96
N PHE A 38 10.74 46.77 15.99
CA PHE A 38 9.99 45.85 16.84
C PHE A 38 10.69 45.60 18.18
N ASN A 39 9.89 45.43 19.23
CA ASN A 39 10.41 44.95 20.52
C ASN A 39 10.76 43.44 20.44
N ASP A 40 11.44 42.92 21.46
CA ASP A 40 11.92 41.53 21.45
C ASP A 40 10.78 40.49 21.36
N LEU A 41 9.60 40.78 21.94
CA LEU A 41 8.42 39.92 21.83
C LEU A 41 7.81 39.96 20.41
N GLU A 42 7.69 41.14 19.81
CA GLU A 42 7.20 41.29 18.43
C GLU A 42 8.14 40.61 17.42
N LYS A 43 9.46 40.69 17.65
CA LYS A 43 10.46 39.95 16.87
C LYS A 43 10.27 38.45 17.04
N LEU A 44 10.13 37.97 18.28
CA LEU A 44 9.87 36.56 18.56
C LEU A 44 8.63 36.06 17.80
N GLU A 45 7.51 36.76 17.91
CA GLU A 45 6.25 36.43 17.25
C GLU A 45 6.37 36.47 15.72
N TYR A 46 7.08 37.46 15.17
CA TYR A 46 7.37 37.53 13.74
C TYR A 46 8.15 36.30 13.24
N HIS A 47 9.24 35.94 13.95
CA HIS A 47 10.07 34.80 13.59
C HIS A 47 9.30 33.48 13.74
N LEU A 48 8.48 33.32 14.78
CA LEU A 48 7.58 32.18 14.92
C LEU A 48 6.59 32.07 13.76
N LEU A 49 5.86 33.15 13.43
CA LEU A 49 4.91 33.16 12.33
C LEU A 49 5.60 32.83 10.99
N LYS A 50 6.77 33.39 10.73
CA LYS A 50 7.56 33.03 9.55
C LYS A 50 7.93 31.56 9.53
N SER A 51 8.42 31.03 10.65
CA SER A 51 8.75 29.60 10.75
C SER A 51 7.51 28.71 10.49
N SER A 52 6.35 29.07 11.06
CA SER A 52 5.09 28.34 10.86
C SER A 52 4.52 28.43 9.45
N VAL A 53 4.78 29.53 8.74
CA VAL A 53 4.43 29.68 7.32
C VAL A 53 5.38 28.86 6.46
N HIS A 54 6.68 28.94 6.72
CA HIS A 54 7.69 28.11 6.03
C HIS A 54 7.49 26.62 6.30
N PHE A 55 6.99 26.23 7.47
CA PHE A 55 6.55 24.87 7.78
C PHE A 55 5.47 24.38 6.83
N ARG A 56 4.50 25.24 6.44
CA ARG A 56 3.34 24.85 5.61
C ARG A 56 3.67 24.90 4.13
N TYR A 57 4.40 25.93 3.73
CA TYR A 57 5.00 26.07 2.40
C TYR A 57 6.36 25.39 2.30
N ARG A 58 6.65 24.35 3.10
CA ARG A 58 7.87 23.50 3.06
C ARG A 58 9.21 24.15 2.69
N GLN A 59 9.44 25.38 3.10
CA GLN A 59 10.72 26.08 2.96
C GLN A 59 11.61 25.70 4.14
N ASP A 60 11.97 24.41 4.23
CA ASP A 60 12.52 23.78 5.45
C ASP A 60 13.78 24.49 5.98
N SER A 61 14.70 24.93 5.11
CA SER A 61 15.88 25.69 5.56
C SER A 61 15.53 27.05 6.18
N LYS A 62 14.58 27.78 5.59
CA LYS A 62 14.09 29.06 6.14
C LYS A 62 13.27 28.83 7.41
N CYS A 63 12.53 27.72 7.48
CA CYS A 63 11.82 27.31 8.69
C CYS A 63 12.80 27.14 9.85
N ILE A 64 13.90 26.40 9.63
CA ILE A 64 14.96 26.19 10.65
C ILE A 64 15.58 27.52 11.08
N GLU A 65 15.95 28.38 10.12
CA GLU A 65 16.55 29.69 10.41
C GLU A 65 15.64 30.55 11.31
N HIS A 66 14.38 30.70 10.92
CA HIS A 66 13.43 31.50 11.70
C HIS A 66 13.05 30.85 13.03
N ALA A 67 12.91 29.51 13.08
CA ALA A 67 12.63 28.78 14.30
C ALA A 67 13.78 28.86 15.30
N GLU A 68 15.04 28.84 14.85
CA GLU A 68 16.21 28.97 15.72
C GLU A 68 16.26 30.36 16.38
N ILE A 69 16.02 31.41 15.61
CA ILE A 69 15.97 32.78 16.13
C ILE A 69 14.82 32.93 17.14
N ALA A 70 13.65 32.38 16.80
CA ALA A 70 12.51 32.36 17.71
C ALA A 70 12.83 31.62 19.01
N PHE A 71 13.48 30.45 18.94
CA PHE A 71 13.87 29.70 20.12
C PHE A 71 14.84 30.47 21.02
N GLN A 72 15.86 31.11 20.44
CA GLN A 72 16.82 31.92 21.21
C GLN A 72 16.14 33.11 21.90
N LEU A 73 15.24 33.80 21.20
CA LEU A 73 14.47 34.92 21.76
C LEU A 73 13.49 34.44 22.85
N SER A 74 12.82 33.31 22.66
CA SER A 74 11.88 32.78 23.64
C SER A 74 12.57 32.31 24.92
N GLN A 75 13.78 31.75 24.82
CA GLN A 75 14.61 31.43 25.98
C GLN A 75 15.06 32.70 26.72
N LYS A 76 15.54 33.72 26.00
CA LYS A 76 15.96 35.01 26.59
C LYS A 76 14.82 35.72 27.33
N LEU A 77 13.60 35.61 26.81
CA LEU A 77 12.40 36.24 27.37
C LEU A 77 11.62 35.32 28.33
N GLU A 78 12.09 34.08 28.54
CA GLU A 78 11.43 33.06 29.37
C GLU A 78 10.01 32.65 28.92
N TYR A 79 9.67 32.85 27.63
CA TYR A 79 8.39 32.44 27.04
C TYR A 79 8.38 30.95 26.64
N LYS A 80 8.15 30.08 27.62
CA LYS A 80 8.19 28.61 27.46
C LYS A 80 7.27 28.05 26.37
N LEU A 81 6.05 28.57 26.20
CA LEU A 81 5.13 28.12 25.14
C LEU A 81 5.67 28.40 23.74
N TYR A 82 6.28 29.58 23.54
CA TYR A 82 6.93 29.95 22.29
C TYR A 82 8.21 29.15 22.03
N SER A 83 8.93 28.75 23.08
CA SER A 83 10.03 27.78 22.94
C SER A 83 9.55 26.44 22.40
N ILE A 84 8.40 25.94 22.87
CA ILE A 84 7.80 24.69 22.36
C ILE A 84 7.46 24.83 20.88
N ASP A 85 6.76 25.90 20.48
CA ASP A 85 6.37 26.13 19.09
C ASP A 85 7.59 26.20 18.15
N ALA A 86 8.65 26.90 18.57
CA ALA A 86 9.90 26.98 17.82
C ALA A 86 10.59 25.61 17.67
N LEU A 87 10.67 24.82 18.76
CA LEU A 87 11.25 23.47 18.73
C LEU A 87 10.49 22.55 17.77
N LEU A 88 9.15 22.57 17.80
CA LEU A 88 8.32 21.71 16.94
C LEU A 88 8.40 22.12 15.47
N ASN A 89 8.41 23.41 15.15
CA ASN A 89 8.63 23.90 13.78
C ASN A 89 9.99 23.46 13.23
N LYS A 90 11.05 23.57 14.05
CA LYS A 90 12.39 23.08 13.70
C LYS A 90 12.41 21.57 13.55
N ALA A 91 11.78 20.82 14.46
CA ALA A 91 11.70 19.37 14.43
C ALA A 91 11.08 18.87 13.12
N TRP A 92 9.98 19.48 12.68
CA TRP A 92 9.37 19.20 11.39
C TRP A 92 10.32 19.43 10.21
N ALA A 93 10.90 20.62 10.10
CA ALA A 93 11.80 20.92 8.98
C ALA A 93 13.00 19.95 8.94
N VAL A 94 13.57 19.62 10.09
CA VAL A 94 14.69 18.66 10.23
C VAL A 94 14.27 17.23 9.87
N LEU A 95 13.07 16.80 10.26
CA LEU A 95 12.49 15.50 9.93
C LEU A 95 12.52 15.27 8.41
N TRP A 96 12.07 16.26 7.66
CA TRP A 96 11.96 16.18 6.22
C TRP A 96 13.27 16.42 5.46
N LEU A 97 14.25 17.07 6.09
CA LEU A 97 15.63 17.04 5.60
C LEU A 97 16.30 15.66 5.82
N GLY A 98 15.65 14.74 6.53
CA GLY A 98 16.06 13.34 6.71
C GLY A 98 16.82 13.07 8.01
N ASN A 99 16.83 14.00 8.96
CA ASN A 99 17.49 13.81 10.26
C ASN A 99 16.45 13.43 11.34
N PHE A 100 16.02 12.17 11.30
CA PHE A 100 14.95 11.65 12.17
C PHE A 100 15.33 11.63 13.66
N SER A 101 16.60 11.41 14.01
CA SER A 101 17.06 11.40 15.41
C SER A 101 16.86 12.77 16.04
N LEU A 102 17.39 13.80 15.38
CA LEU A 102 17.30 15.17 15.87
C LEU A 102 15.83 15.65 15.91
N ALA A 103 15.02 15.29 14.92
CA ALA A 103 13.59 15.62 14.95
C ALA A 103 12.89 15.02 16.19
N ASN A 104 13.22 13.77 16.54
CA ASN A 104 12.66 13.10 17.70
C ASN A 104 13.18 13.71 19.02
N GLU A 105 14.48 14.02 19.10
CA GLU A 105 15.10 14.70 20.25
C GLU A 105 14.44 16.05 20.53
N LEU A 106 14.27 16.89 19.49
CA LEU A 106 13.61 18.19 19.60
C LEU A 106 12.14 18.05 20.03
N THR A 107 11.45 17.02 19.56
CA THR A 107 10.05 16.73 19.96
C THR A 107 9.96 16.33 21.43
N LEU A 108 10.91 15.52 21.92
CA LEU A 108 10.99 15.12 23.33
C LEU A 108 11.39 16.30 24.23
N GLU A 109 12.25 17.19 23.76
CA GLU A 109 12.60 18.42 24.46
C GLU A 109 11.35 19.31 24.64
N ALA A 110 10.60 19.54 23.56
CA ALA A 110 9.34 20.28 23.60
C ALA A 110 8.32 19.67 24.59
N GLU A 111 8.21 18.35 24.63
CA GLU A 111 7.34 17.64 25.57
C GLU A 111 7.76 17.85 27.03
N LYS A 112 9.06 17.74 27.33
CA LYS A 112 9.58 18.01 28.69
C LYS A 112 9.33 19.45 29.13
N VAL A 113 9.42 20.42 28.21
CA VAL A 113 9.09 21.82 28.54
C VAL A 113 7.60 21.94 28.88
N LEU A 114 6.72 21.27 28.13
CA LEU A 114 5.27 21.27 28.37
C LEU A 114 4.91 20.63 29.73
N GLU A 115 5.51 19.48 30.07
CA GLU A 115 5.26 18.78 31.35
C GLU A 115 5.63 19.60 32.58
N ASN A 116 6.61 20.49 32.45
CA ASN A 116 7.09 21.35 33.53
C ASN A 116 6.33 22.68 33.67
N LEU A 117 5.28 22.91 32.87
CA LEU A 117 4.42 24.08 32.99
C LEU A 117 3.38 23.89 34.09
N LYS A 118 3.55 24.64 35.18
CA LYS A 118 2.54 24.85 36.22
C LYS A 118 1.96 26.24 35.95
N GLU A 119 0.65 26.35 35.74
CA GLU A 119 -0.08 27.61 35.48
C GLU A 119 -0.05 28.12 34.01
N CYS A 120 -0.88 27.53 33.15
CA CYS A 120 -1.24 28.07 31.83
C CYS A 120 -2.71 27.75 31.51
N GLU A 121 -3.31 28.52 30.61
CA GLU A 121 -4.67 28.24 30.13
C GLU A 121 -4.74 26.86 29.47
N THR A 122 -5.79 26.10 29.77
CA THR A 122 -5.99 24.74 29.27
C THR A 122 -5.94 24.68 27.73
N PHE A 123 -6.45 25.71 27.06
CA PHE A 123 -6.43 25.81 25.59
C PHE A 123 -5.00 25.78 25.02
N GLU A 124 -4.11 26.64 25.53
CA GLU A 124 -2.74 26.78 25.02
C GLU A 124 -1.92 25.50 25.24
N ILE A 125 -2.09 24.84 26.39
CA ILE A 125 -1.45 23.56 26.72
C ILE A 125 -1.93 22.46 25.78
N GLU A 126 -3.26 22.32 25.62
CA GLU A 126 -3.84 21.26 24.79
C GLU A 126 -3.47 21.45 23.30
N ARG A 127 -3.37 22.68 22.80
CA ARG A 127 -2.89 22.95 21.43
C ARG A 127 -1.46 22.43 21.21
N ARG A 128 -0.52 22.71 22.13
CA ARG A 128 0.88 22.25 22.00
C ARG A 128 1.00 20.75 22.19
N LYS A 129 0.21 20.18 23.08
CA LYS A 129 0.09 18.73 23.27
C LYS A 129 -0.37 18.05 21.98
N ALA A 130 -1.36 18.61 21.28
CA ALA A 130 -1.77 18.12 19.97
C ALA A 130 -0.63 18.21 18.96
N PHE A 131 0.11 19.33 18.92
CA PHE A 131 1.24 19.47 18.00
C PHE A 131 2.40 18.49 18.32
N ILE A 132 2.69 18.22 19.60
CA ILE A 132 3.64 17.17 20.00
C ILE A 132 3.17 15.80 19.51
N PHE A 133 1.88 15.46 19.67
CA PHE A 133 1.34 14.21 19.15
C PHE A 133 1.43 14.13 17.62
N PHE A 134 1.13 15.22 16.91
CA PHE A 134 1.32 15.30 15.47
C PHE A 134 2.79 15.05 15.07
N MET A 135 3.74 15.65 15.79
CA MET A 135 5.18 15.45 15.54
C MET A 135 5.63 14.02 15.85
N LYS A 136 5.17 13.43 16.96
CA LYS A 136 5.43 12.03 17.29
C LYS A 136 4.89 11.08 16.21
N ALA A 137 3.66 11.31 15.74
CA ALA A 137 3.10 10.56 14.62
C ALA A 137 3.95 10.73 13.36
N SER A 138 4.37 11.94 13.04
CA SER A 138 5.25 12.21 11.89
C SER A 138 6.59 11.49 12.00
N CYS A 139 7.22 11.49 13.18
CA CYS A 139 8.44 10.72 13.43
C CYS A 139 8.22 9.21 13.26
N SER A 140 7.13 8.67 13.83
CA SER A 140 6.77 7.25 13.70
C SER A 140 6.51 6.85 12.25
N TRP A 141 5.91 7.74 11.45
CA TRP A 141 5.67 7.52 10.02
C TRP A 141 6.97 7.23 9.27
N PHE A 142 7.98 8.09 9.42
CA PHE A 142 9.29 7.90 8.77
C PHE A 142 10.09 6.72 9.32
N GLN A 143 9.75 6.26 10.52
CA GLN A 143 10.29 5.02 11.10
C GLN A 143 9.49 3.77 10.69
N ALA A 144 8.48 3.91 9.83
CA ALA A 144 7.57 2.85 9.42
C ALA A 144 6.87 2.14 10.60
N SER A 145 6.54 2.88 11.67
CA SER A 145 5.80 2.37 12.83
C SER A 145 4.33 2.77 12.81
N ILE A 146 3.45 1.78 13.05
CA ILE A 146 2.01 1.99 13.21
C ILE A 146 1.65 2.70 14.53
N ASP A 147 2.56 2.75 15.50
CA ASP A 147 2.29 3.34 16.82
C ASP A 147 1.85 4.81 16.71
N GLY A 148 2.37 5.50 15.69
CA GLY A 148 2.01 6.88 15.37
C GLY A 148 0.55 7.09 15.06
N LEU A 149 -0.20 6.05 14.66
CA LEU A 149 -1.66 6.13 14.47
C LEU A 149 -2.35 6.62 15.75
N SER A 150 -1.95 6.10 16.91
CA SER A 150 -2.55 6.51 18.19
C SER A 150 -2.29 7.98 18.51
N TYR A 151 -1.08 8.46 18.18
CA TYR A 151 -0.73 9.87 18.37
C TYR A 151 -1.50 10.77 17.43
N ILE A 152 -1.60 10.43 16.13
CA ILE A 152 -2.32 11.29 15.18
C ILE A 152 -3.82 11.32 15.45
N SER A 153 -4.43 10.21 15.89
CA SER A 153 -5.84 10.21 16.32
C SER A 153 -6.07 11.13 17.52
N ARG A 154 -5.20 11.08 18.55
CA ARG A 154 -5.28 11.98 19.71
C ARG A 154 -5.06 13.44 19.33
N SER A 155 -4.08 13.70 18.48
CA SER A 155 -3.82 15.05 17.94
C SER A 155 -5.05 15.61 17.24
N LEU A 156 -5.67 14.82 16.36
CA LEU A 156 -6.86 15.22 15.61
C LEU A 156 -8.05 15.47 16.53
N GLU A 157 -8.28 14.60 17.53
CA GLU A 157 -9.35 14.77 18.50
C GLU A 157 -9.23 16.10 19.25
N ILE A 158 -8.02 16.43 19.73
CA ILE A 158 -7.76 17.69 20.43
C ILE A 158 -7.96 18.87 19.47
N ARG A 159 -7.37 18.83 18.25
CA ARG A 159 -7.51 19.90 17.25
C ARG A 159 -8.97 20.17 16.87
N LYS A 160 -9.80 19.12 16.74
CA LYS A 160 -11.25 19.23 16.52
C LYS A 160 -11.97 19.88 17.70
N LYS A 161 -11.65 19.49 18.94
CA LYS A 161 -12.23 20.12 20.15
C LYS A 161 -11.87 21.60 20.27
N LEU A 162 -10.67 21.97 19.87
CA LEU A 162 -10.19 23.36 19.89
C LEU A 162 -10.66 24.19 18.69
N GLY A 163 -11.20 23.56 17.64
CA GLY A 163 -11.72 24.23 16.45
C GLY A 163 -10.65 24.83 15.53
N ILE A 164 -9.40 24.31 15.56
CA ILE A 164 -8.28 24.88 14.80
C ILE A 164 -8.24 24.26 13.40
N THR A 165 -8.96 24.86 12.45
CA THR A 165 -9.25 24.29 11.13
C THR A 165 -8.01 23.94 10.31
N HIS A 166 -7.03 24.85 10.20
CA HIS A 166 -5.81 24.59 9.44
C HIS A 166 -4.98 23.43 10.01
N GLU A 167 -4.95 23.28 11.33
CA GLU A 167 -4.30 22.14 12.00
C GLU A 167 -5.09 20.83 11.81
N ILE A 168 -6.41 20.89 11.69
CA ILE A 168 -7.25 19.72 11.38
C ILE A 168 -6.95 19.19 9.98
N VAL A 169 -6.78 20.08 8.98
CA VAL A 169 -6.35 19.71 7.61
C VAL A 169 -5.07 18.88 7.69
N GLU A 170 -4.05 19.41 8.36
CA GLU A 170 -2.74 18.74 8.48
C GLU A 170 -2.85 17.36 9.14
N ALA A 171 -3.63 17.28 10.22
CA ALA A 171 -3.79 16.05 10.98
C ALA A 171 -4.61 15.00 10.21
N ASN A 172 -5.65 15.40 9.47
CA ASN A 172 -6.41 14.50 8.61
C ASN A 172 -5.54 13.94 7.48
N SER A 173 -4.69 14.76 6.84
CA SER A 173 -3.82 14.29 5.76
C SER A 173 -2.81 13.25 6.25
N LEU A 174 -2.24 13.44 7.44
CA LEU A 174 -1.35 12.44 8.06
C LEU A 174 -2.12 11.19 8.52
N LEU A 175 -3.32 11.35 9.09
CA LEU A 175 -4.17 10.22 9.48
C LEU A 175 -4.57 9.38 8.26
N CYS A 176 -4.95 10.03 7.16
CA CYS A 176 -5.20 9.39 5.88
C CYS A 176 -4.00 8.55 5.45
N ALA A 177 -2.78 9.11 5.47
CA ALA A 177 -1.57 8.35 5.13
C ALA A 177 -1.41 7.09 6.02
N TYR A 178 -1.69 7.20 7.32
CA TYR A 178 -1.72 6.05 8.22
C TYR A 178 -2.75 5.00 7.84
N TYR A 179 -3.94 5.42 7.46
CA TYR A 179 -4.98 4.49 7.02
C TYR A 179 -4.67 3.86 5.68
N THR A 180 -4.08 4.59 4.73
CA THR A 180 -3.63 4.07 3.43
C THR A 180 -2.53 3.03 3.59
N HIS A 181 -1.49 3.32 4.38
CA HIS A 181 -0.27 2.49 4.37
C HIS A 181 -0.16 1.50 5.54
N PHE A 182 -0.87 1.70 6.66
CA PHE A 182 -0.78 0.82 7.83
C PHE A 182 -2.05 0.07 8.20
N LYS A 183 -3.23 0.64 7.94
CA LYS A 183 -4.54 0.00 8.18
C LYS A 183 -5.18 -0.57 6.92
N ASP A 184 -4.77 -0.07 5.76
CA ASP A 184 -5.27 -0.47 4.44
C ASP A 184 -6.80 -0.34 4.32
N ASP A 185 -7.36 0.68 4.99
CA ASP A 185 -8.77 1.07 4.86
C ASP A 185 -8.83 2.24 3.88
N LEU A 186 -8.76 1.90 2.60
CA LEU A 186 -8.65 2.89 1.52
C LEU A 186 -9.90 3.75 1.38
N ASP A 187 -11.07 3.26 1.80
CA ASP A 187 -12.33 4.00 1.74
C ASP A 187 -12.42 5.01 2.89
N TYR A 188 -12.07 4.60 4.12
CA TYR A 188 -11.97 5.56 5.22
C TYR A 188 -10.81 6.55 5.01
N ALA A 189 -9.68 6.10 4.46
CA ALA A 189 -8.58 6.99 4.09
C ALA A 189 -9.01 8.03 3.05
N LEU A 190 -9.83 7.63 2.06
CA LEU A 190 -10.38 8.53 1.06
C LEU A 190 -11.37 9.51 1.70
N GLN A 191 -12.25 9.05 2.59
CA GLN A 191 -13.16 9.93 3.32
C GLN A 191 -12.42 10.98 4.15
N LEU A 192 -11.40 10.56 4.92
CA LEU A 192 -10.55 11.49 5.69
C LEU A 192 -9.85 12.52 4.79
N LEU A 193 -9.45 12.08 3.59
CA LEU A 193 -8.79 12.94 2.63
C LEU A 193 -9.76 13.92 1.97
N ASP A 194 -10.98 13.49 1.65
CA ASP A 194 -12.05 14.34 1.12
C ASP A 194 -12.47 15.41 2.14
N ASP A 195 -12.58 15.03 3.43
CA ASP A 195 -12.81 15.96 4.54
C ASP A 195 -11.66 16.98 4.64
N SER A 196 -10.41 16.51 4.59
CA SER A 196 -9.22 17.38 4.59
C SER A 196 -9.22 18.33 3.39
N GLN A 197 -9.51 17.82 2.20
CA GLN A 197 -9.51 18.56 0.95
C GLN A 197 -10.57 19.66 0.94
N SER A 198 -11.79 19.34 1.39
CA SER A 198 -12.90 20.29 1.46
C SER A 198 -12.57 21.46 2.41
N LEU A 199 -12.08 21.14 3.61
CA LEU A 199 -11.68 22.14 4.59
C LEU A 199 -10.48 22.97 4.12
N ALA A 200 -9.52 22.31 3.46
CA ALA A 200 -8.34 22.96 2.91
C ALA A 200 -8.73 23.99 1.83
N ILE A 201 -9.69 23.66 0.95
CA ILE A 201 -10.24 24.58 -0.07
C ILE A 201 -10.91 25.78 0.60
N GLU A 202 -11.74 25.55 1.62
CA GLU A 202 -12.46 26.62 2.33
C GLU A 202 -11.51 27.68 2.92
N ILE A 203 -10.39 27.24 3.49
CA ILE A 203 -9.42 28.13 4.15
C ILE A 203 -8.23 28.51 3.26
N ASN A 204 -8.22 28.08 1.99
CA ASN A 204 -7.11 28.25 1.05
C ASN A 204 -5.76 27.73 1.59
N HIS A 205 -5.76 26.52 2.15
CA HIS A 205 -4.58 25.89 2.74
C HIS A 205 -3.61 25.41 1.65
N PRO A 206 -2.28 25.60 1.78
CA PRO A 206 -1.30 25.15 0.78
C PRO A 206 -1.15 23.62 0.66
N TRP A 207 -1.90 22.84 1.45
CA TRP A 207 -1.84 21.37 1.44
C TRP A 207 -2.78 20.73 0.41
N ILE A 208 -3.75 21.49 -0.13
CA ILE A 208 -4.68 21.05 -1.19
C ILE A 208 -3.91 20.38 -2.34
N ASP A 209 -2.88 21.08 -2.82
CA ASP A 209 -2.18 20.68 -4.03
C ASP A 209 -0.84 20.00 -3.79
N THR A 210 -0.45 19.81 -2.53
CA THR A 210 0.79 19.14 -2.14
C THR A 210 0.49 17.77 -1.52
N TYR A 211 0.36 17.71 -0.19
CA TYR A 211 0.16 16.47 0.55
C TYR A 211 -1.13 15.75 0.17
N ASN A 212 -2.23 16.48 -0.01
CA ASN A 212 -3.51 15.83 -0.33
C ASN A 212 -3.47 15.19 -1.71
N SER A 213 -2.94 15.90 -2.71
CA SER A 213 -2.76 15.35 -4.07
C SER A 213 -1.85 14.12 -4.07
N LYS A 214 -0.75 14.13 -3.28
CA LYS A 214 0.10 12.95 -3.11
C LYS A 214 -0.64 11.79 -2.43
N SER A 215 -1.44 12.05 -1.40
CA SER A 215 -2.24 11.01 -0.73
C SER A 215 -3.33 10.42 -1.63
N TYR A 216 -4.00 11.23 -2.48
CA TYR A 216 -4.92 10.70 -3.48
C TYR A 216 -4.18 9.76 -4.44
N GLY A 217 -3.00 10.18 -4.90
CA GLY A 217 -2.13 9.35 -5.72
C GLY A 217 -1.79 8.02 -5.06
N ASP A 218 -1.38 8.04 -3.78
CA ASP A 218 -1.08 6.83 -3.00
C ASP A 218 -2.31 5.90 -2.90
N ILE A 219 -3.50 6.45 -2.61
CA ILE A 219 -4.75 5.67 -2.49
C ILE A 219 -5.12 5.02 -3.81
N TYR A 220 -5.14 5.79 -4.91
CA TYR A 220 -5.50 5.23 -6.22
C TYR A 220 -4.47 4.23 -6.71
N TYR A 221 -3.18 4.45 -6.41
CA TYR A 221 -2.12 3.48 -6.68
C TYR A 221 -2.34 2.16 -5.93
N MET A 222 -2.72 2.21 -4.65
CA MET A 222 -3.08 1.02 -3.86
C MET A 222 -4.35 0.32 -4.37
N LYS A 223 -5.37 1.08 -4.80
CA LYS A 223 -6.55 0.54 -5.50
C LYS A 223 -6.21 -0.03 -6.89
N GLY A 224 -4.99 0.23 -7.37
CA GLY A 224 -4.49 -0.18 -8.65
C GLY A 224 -4.96 0.69 -9.81
N ASP A 225 -5.71 1.77 -9.59
CA ASP A 225 -6.10 2.75 -10.61
C ASP A 225 -4.89 3.64 -10.97
N LEU A 226 -3.98 3.07 -11.75
CA LEU A 226 -2.70 3.67 -12.12
C LEU A 226 -2.85 4.98 -12.89
N GLU A 227 -3.94 5.16 -13.65
CA GLU A 227 -4.20 6.39 -14.42
C GLU A 227 -4.58 7.56 -13.51
N LYS A 228 -5.51 7.34 -12.58
CA LYS A 228 -5.85 8.37 -11.56
C LYS A 228 -4.67 8.64 -10.64
N ALA A 229 -3.94 7.60 -10.23
CA ALA A 229 -2.74 7.78 -9.42
C ALA A 229 -1.73 8.70 -10.11
N LEU A 230 -1.50 8.49 -11.42
CA LEU A 230 -0.62 9.32 -12.24
C LEU A 230 -1.11 10.76 -12.34
N GLU A 231 -2.41 11.00 -12.51
CA GLU A 231 -3.02 12.33 -12.55
C GLU A 231 -2.73 13.10 -11.25
N TYR A 232 -3.04 12.50 -10.10
CA TYR A 232 -2.85 13.12 -8.79
C TYR A 232 -1.39 13.33 -8.44
N TYR A 233 -0.50 12.39 -8.76
CA TYR A 233 0.94 12.59 -8.57
C TYR A 233 1.50 13.70 -9.45
N LYS A 234 1.11 13.78 -10.72
CA LYS A 234 1.52 14.89 -11.60
C LYS A 234 1.05 16.24 -11.08
N LYS A 235 -0.19 16.29 -10.56
CA LYS A 235 -0.70 17.48 -9.88
C LYS A 235 0.21 17.86 -8.70
N GLY A 236 0.52 16.92 -7.80
CA GLY A 236 1.41 17.16 -6.66
C GLY A 236 2.82 17.66 -7.07
N VAL A 237 3.42 17.08 -8.11
CA VAL A 237 4.76 17.46 -8.58
C VAL A 237 4.81 18.91 -9.04
N CYS A 238 3.83 19.37 -9.84
CA CYS A 238 3.81 20.76 -10.33
C CYS A 238 3.92 21.76 -9.17
N PHE A 239 3.16 21.53 -8.10
CA PHE A 239 3.18 22.39 -6.92
C PHE A 239 4.47 22.26 -6.12
N PHE A 240 5.03 21.05 -5.98
CA PHE A 240 6.31 20.89 -5.30
C PHE A 240 7.44 21.61 -6.06
N GLU A 241 7.43 21.60 -7.39
CA GLU A 241 8.42 22.31 -8.21
C GLU A 241 8.28 23.83 -8.10
N ASP A 242 7.06 24.36 -8.20
CA ASP A 242 6.79 25.81 -8.09
C ASP A 242 7.25 26.39 -6.75
N LEU A 243 7.14 25.59 -5.69
CA LEU A 243 7.55 26.00 -4.34
C LEU A 243 9.03 25.67 -4.02
N ASN A 244 9.79 25.13 -4.99
CA ASN A 244 11.17 24.67 -4.85
C ASN A 244 11.33 23.58 -3.76
N HIS A 245 10.33 22.70 -3.64
CA HIS A 245 10.26 21.54 -2.73
C HIS A 245 10.82 20.29 -3.36
N LEU A 246 12.13 20.29 -3.49
CA LEU A 246 12.81 19.26 -4.27
C LEU A 246 12.70 17.85 -3.66
N PHE A 247 12.66 17.70 -2.32
CA PHE A 247 12.59 16.37 -1.70
C PHE A 247 11.26 15.62 -1.96
N PRO A 248 10.07 16.17 -1.64
CA PRO A 248 8.82 15.51 -1.98
C PRO A 248 8.63 15.35 -3.49
N ALA A 249 9.05 16.34 -4.29
CA ALA A 249 9.03 16.25 -5.75
C ALA A 249 9.82 15.02 -6.23
N ILE A 250 11.05 14.82 -5.76
CA ILE A 250 11.89 13.66 -6.11
C ILE A 250 11.17 12.34 -5.81
N ILE A 251 10.54 12.22 -4.64
CA ILE A 251 9.83 10.98 -4.27
C ILE A 251 8.62 10.80 -5.18
N THR A 252 7.76 11.80 -5.33
CA THR A 252 6.55 11.71 -6.16
C THR A 252 6.88 11.47 -7.65
N ILE A 253 7.93 12.09 -8.19
CA ILE A 253 8.43 11.83 -9.56
C ILE A 253 8.92 10.39 -9.68
N SER A 254 9.56 9.85 -8.65
CA SER A 254 9.99 8.45 -8.65
C SER A 254 8.79 7.50 -8.63
N GLU A 255 7.72 7.85 -7.92
CA GLU A 255 6.46 7.08 -7.94
C GLU A 255 5.75 7.15 -9.30
N ILE A 256 5.77 8.30 -9.97
CA ILE A 256 5.32 8.40 -11.37
C ILE A 256 6.12 7.42 -12.25
N GLY A 257 7.45 7.40 -12.09
CA GLY A 257 8.30 6.44 -12.77
C GLY A 257 7.92 4.99 -12.48
N ASN A 258 7.64 4.66 -11.21
CA ASN A 258 7.15 3.34 -10.80
C ASN A 258 5.83 3.00 -11.49
N ILE A 259 4.85 3.91 -11.54
CA ILE A 259 3.58 3.68 -12.25
C ILE A 259 3.82 3.31 -13.71
N TYR A 260 4.69 4.04 -14.42
CA TYR A 260 5.01 3.70 -15.80
C TYR A 260 5.67 2.33 -15.94
N ARG A 261 6.53 1.94 -14.99
CA ARG A 261 7.08 0.58 -14.92
C ARG A 261 5.97 -0.45 -14.75
N GLU A 262 4.98 -0.18 -13.89
CA GLU A 262 3.84 -1.08 -13.67
C GLU A 262 2.94 -1.17 -14.90
N MET A 263 2.78 -0.07 -15.63
CA MET A 263 2.13 -0.03 -16.93
C MET A 263 2.96 -0.69 -18.06
N GLY A 264 4.18 -1.15 -17.76
CA GLY A 264 5.07 -1.76 -18.74
C GLY A 264 5.82 -0.78 -19.64
N ASP A 265 5.63 0.54 -19.46
CA ASP A 265 6.38 1.58 -20.17
C ASP A 265 7.71 1.87 -19.45
N ILE A 266 8.68 1.01 -19.72
CA ILE A 266 10.04 1.09 -19.15
C ILE A 266 10.77 2.36 -19.62
N ASN A 267 10.42 2.93 -20.78
CA ASN A 267 11.08 4.13 -21.30
C ASN A 267 10.65 5.36 -20.51
N GLN A 268 9.35 5.59 -20.34
CA GLN A 268 8.86 6.69 -19.50
C GLN A 268 9.33 6.52 -18.05
N CYS A 269 9.32 5.29 -17.51
CA CYS A 269 9.90 5.03 -16.18
C CYS A 269 11.34 5.55 -16.06
N CYS A 270 12.21 5.22 -17.03
CA CYS A 270 13.58 5.70 -17.07
C CYS A 270 13.68 7.24 -17.16
N ASP A 271 12.82 7.88 -17.95
CA ASP A 271 12.85 9.33 -18.12
C ASP A 271 12.46 10.05 -16.83
N TYR A 272 11.41 9.61 -16.15
CA TYR A 272 11.01 10.18 -14.85
C TYR A 272 12.05 9.88 -13.75
N LEU A 273 12.64 8.69 -13.68
CA LEU A 273 13.69 8.39 -12.72
C LEU A 273 14.97 9.21 -12.98
N LYS A 274 15.30 9.47 -14.25
CA LYS A 274 16.40 10.36 -14.61
C LYS A 274 16.08 11.81 -14.23
N TYR A 275 14.86 12.27 -14.45
CA TYR A 275 14.41 13.60 -14.05
C TYR A 275 14.50 13.78 -12.52
N SER A 276 13.97 12.81 -11.77
CA SER A 276 14.12 12.71 -10.31
C SER A 276 15.60 12.79 -9.89
N TYR A 277 16.47 12.02 -10.54
CA TYR A 277 17.92 12.07 -10.28
C TYR A 277 18.54 13.45 -10.54
N ASP A 278 18.14 14.13 -11.62
CA ASP A 278 18.67 15.45 -11.94
C ASP A 278 18.28 16.49 -10.87
N ILE A 279 17.06 16.41 -10.33
CA ILE A 279 16.62 17.24 -9.21
C ILE A 279 17.43 16.94 -7.94
N THR A 280 17.83 15.67 -7.71
CA THR A 280 18.64 15.31 -6.52
C THR A 280 19.99 16.03 -6.48
N LYS A 281 20.49 16.58 -7.59
CA LYS A 281 21.75 17.36 -7.63
C LYS A 281 21.64 18.68 -6.84
N ASN A 282 20.42 19.18 -6.68
CA ASN A 282 20.12 20.43 -5.99
C ASN A 282 19.82 20.23 -4.49
N ILE A 283 19.85 18.99 -3.99
CA ILE A 283 19.67 18.69 -2.56
C ILE A 283 20.92 18.02 -1.96
N LYS A 284 21.15 18.26 -0.66
CA LYS A 284 22.28 17.65 0.07
C LYS A 284 21.99 16.23 0.58
N ASN A 285 20.74 15.76 0.50
CA ASN A 285 20.34 14.45 1.03
C ASN A 285 20.92 13.31 0.17
N LYS A 286 21.99 12.69 0.66
CA LYS A 286 22.69 11.58 -0.02
C LYS A 286 21.89 10.28 -0.03
N TRP A 287 21.01 10.07 0.95
CA TRP A 287 20.18 8.87 1.03
C TRP A 287 19.15 8.83 -0.11
N VAL A 288 18.34 9.88 -0.29
CA VAL A 288 17.38 9.94 -1.40
C VAL A 288 18.09 9.78 -2.75
N LYS A 289 19.22 10.47 -2.91
CA LYS A 289 20.01 10.36 -4.13
C LYS A 289 20.47 8.92 -4.40
N SER A 290 20.83 8.17 -3.35
CA SER A 290 21.24 6.77 -3.48
C SER A 290 20.09 5.84 -3.88
N GLU A 291 18.88 6.12 -3.38
CA GLU A 291 17.67 5.35 -3.67
C GLU A 291 17.20 5.58 -5.11
N VAL A 292 17.14 6.84 -5.56
CA VAL A 292 16.82 7.17 -6.95
C VAL A 292 17.83 6.55 -7.92
N LEU A 293 19.12 6.57 -7.58
CA LEU A 293 20.15 5.89 -8.37
C LEU A 293 19.92 4.38 -8.43
N ALA A 294 19.58 3.74 -7.32
CA ALA A 294 19.32 2.30 -7.28
C ALA A 294 18.10 1.92 -8.13
N ASN A 295 17.00 2.69 -8.04
CA ASN A 295 15.80 2.49 -8.87
C ASN A 295 16.11 2.68 -10.36
N LEU A 296 16.88 3.72 -10.70
CA LEU A 296 17.30 3.95 -12.09
C LEU A 296 18.19 2.81 -12.60
N ILE A 297 19.11 2.28 -11.79
CA ILE A 297 19.94 1.13 -12.15
C ILE A 297 19.08 -0.12 -12.38
N ASP A 298 18.14 -0.43 -11.49
CA ASP A 298 17.21 -1.56 -11.61
C ASP A 298 16.46 -1.52 -12.96
N VAL A 299 15.86 -0.37 -13.26
CA VAL A 299 15.08 -0.20 -14.51
C VAL A 299 15.98 -0.23 -15.75
N LEU A 300 17.20 0.32 -15.69
CA LEU A 300 18.16 0.20 -16.78
C LEU A 300 18.60 -1.24 -17.02
N VAL A 301 18.77 -2.04 -15.94
CA VAL A 301 19.06 -3.47 -16.06
C VAL A 301 17.88 -4.19 -16.72
N ILE A 302 16.64 -3.90 -16.31
CA ILE A 302 15.42 -4.46 -16.94
C ILE A 302 15.32 -4.09 -18.42
N ARG A 303 15.70 -2.85 -18.78
CA ARG A 303 15.73 -2.38 -20.18
C ARG A 303 16.87 -3.00 -21.00
N GLY A 304 17.87 -3.60 -20.35
CA GLY A 304 19.08 -4.13 -21.00
C GLY A 304 20.19 -3.09 -21.21
N ASP A 305 20.05 -1.87 -20.69
CA ASP A 305 21.00 -0.76 -20.81
C ASP A 305 22.17 -0.87 -19.80
N ILE A 306 22.86 -2.02 -19.80
CA ILE A 306 23.84 -2.40 -18.77
C ILE A 306 25.02 -1.41 -18.67
N ASN A 307 25.44 -0.80 -19.79
CA ASN A 307 26.54 0.17 -19.77
C ASN A 307 26.16 1.44 -18.99
N LYS A 308 24.95 1.99 -19.22
CA LYS A 308 24.45 3.14 -18.45
C LYS A 308 24.25 2.76 -16.98
N ALA A 309 23.74 1.56 -16.71
CA ALA A 309 23.59 1.05 -15.35
C ALA A 309 24.95 1.03 -14.60
N LYS A 310 26.03 0.57 -15.26
CA LYS A 310 27.39 0.60 -14.69
C LYS A 310 27.89 2.01 -14.43
N ASP A 311 27.57 2.99 -15.27
CA ASP A 311 27.94 4.39 -15.05
C ASP A 311 27.24 4.99 -13.83
N TYR A 312 25.94 4.70 -13.65
CA TYR A 312 25.22 5.12 -12.45
C TYR A 312 25.69 4.36 -11.20
N LEU A 313 26.07 3.08 -11.33
CA LEU A 313 26.68 2.32 -10.23
C LEU A 313 27.99 2.96 -9.76
N ARG A 314 28.81 3.52 -10.68
CA ARG A 314 30.02 4.27 -10.31
C ARG A 314 29.70 5.48 -9.44
N LYS A 315 28.68 6.25 -9.82
CA LYS A 315 28.21 7.41 -9.03
C LYS A 315 27.65 7.00 -7.67
N LEU A 316 26.91 5.88 -7.61
CA LEU A 316 26.40 5.33 -6.36
C LEU A 316 27.54 4.85 -5.44
N LYS A 317 28.59 4.25 -6.02
CA LYS A 317 29.79 3.83 -5.30
C LYS A 317 30.53 5.02 -4.67
N GLU A 318 30.60 6.16 -5.34
CA GLU A 318 31.20 7.38 -4.77
C GLU A 318 30.43 7.86 -3.52
N ILE A 319 29.09 7.81 -3.55
CA ILE A 319 28.26 8.15 -2.39
C ILE A 319 28.49 7.16 -1.25
N TYR A 320 28.52 5.86 -1.56
CA TYR A 320 28.79 4.79 -0.60
C TYR A 320 30.17 4.96 0.07
N ASN A 321 31.23 5.18 -0.72
CA ASN A 321 32.58 5.38 -0.20
C ASN A 321 32.69 6.64 0.69
N GLY A 322 31.91 7.68 0.41
CA GLY A 322 31.87 8.89 1.23
C GLY A 322 31.11 8.73 2.55
N LEU A 323 30.35 7.64 2.72
CA LEU A 323 29.52 7.36 3.91
C LEU A 323 29.58 5.87 4.31
N PRO A 324 30.77 5.33 4.64
CA PRO A 324 31.03 3.89 4.73
C PRO A 324 30.29 3.14 5.87
N ASN A 325 29.55 3.84 6.73
CA ASN A 325 28.76 3.24 7.82
C ASN A 325 27.24 3.40 7.63
N ASN A 326 26.80 3.96 6.50
CA ASN A 326 25.37 4.10 6.23
C ASN A 326 24.82 2.84 5.56
N LYS A 327 24.26 1.94 6.40
CA LYS A 327 23.72 0.66 5.94
C LYS A 327 22.64 0.78 4.86
N ARG A 328 21.85 1.86 4.83
CA ARG A 328 20.83 2.06 3.77
C ARG A 328 21.49 2.29 2.41
N ILE A 329 22.51 3.15 2.36
CA ILE A 329 23.28 3.44 1.15
C ILE A 329 24.08 2.20 0.72
N GLU A 330 24.65 1.48 1.68
CA GLU A 330 25.31 0.20 1.42
C GLU A 330 24.37 -0.79 0.73
N GLN A 331 23.15 -0.99 1.26
CA GLN A 331 22.15 -1.86 0.65
C GLN A 331 21.78 -1.42 -0.77
N SER A 332 21.54 -0.13 -1.00
CA SER A 332 21.32 0.43 -2.35
C SER A 332 22.47 0.11 -3.31
N TYR A 333 23.72 0.20 -2.85
CA TYR A 333 24.89 -0.14 -3.66
C TYR A 333 25.00 -1.65 -3.92
N LEU A 334 24.86 -2.48 -2.89
CA LEU A 334 24.98 -3.94 -3.00
C LEU A 334 23.92 -4.51 -3.94
N ILE A 335 22.65 -4.12 -3.78
CA ILE A 335 21.57 -4.60 -4.65
C ILE A 335 21.80 -4.17 -6.11
N SER A 336 22.17 -2.91 -6.34
CA SER A 336 22.44 -2.39 -7.68
C SER A 336 23.60 -3.13 -8.36
N LYS A 337 24.66 -3.41 -7.59
CA LYS A 337 25.81 -4.20 -8.06
C LYS A 337 25.39 -5.62 -8.41
N ALA A 338 24.61 -6.28 -7.54
CA ALA A 338 24.15 -7.65 -7.75
C ALA A 338 23.26 -7.77 -9.00
N LEU A 339 22.33 -6.83 -9.23
CA LEU A 339 21.49 -6.80 -10.43
C LEU A 339 22.32 -6.69 -11.72
N ILE A 340 23.33 -5.82 -11.74
CA ILE A 340 24.24 -5.71 -12.89
C ILE A 340 25.05 -7.00 -13.08
N LEU A 341 25.54 -7.62 -12.00
CA LEU A 341 26.28 -8.88 -12.09
C LEU A 341 25.39 -10.02 -12.61
N LYS A 342 24.15 -10.11 -12.15
CA LYS A 342 23.14 -11.08 -12.61
C LYS A 342 22.88 -10.98 -14.11
N SER A 343 22.84 -9.77 -14.66
CA SER A 343 22.61 -9.53 -16.10
C SER A 343 23.73 -10.05 -17.01
N SER A 344 24.88 -10.45 -16.45
CA SER A 344 25.99 -11.03 -17.21
C SER A 344 25.68 -12.48 -17.61
N PRO A 345 25.97 -12.90 -18.85
CA PRO A 345 25.79 -14.30 -19.27
C PRO A 345 26.84 -15.26 -18.69
N ARG A 346 27.84 -14.76 -17.96
CA ARG A 346 28.92 -15.59 -17.40
C ARG A 346 28.52 -16.14 -16.02
N PHE A 347 28.49 -17.47 -15.88
CA PHE A 347 28.19 -18.16 -14.62
C PHE A 347 29.02 -17.66 -13.42
N GLN A 348 30.33 -17.44 -13.59
CA GLN A 348 31.19 -16.89 -12.51
C GLN A 348 30.75 -15.50 -12.04
N THR A 349 30.12 -14.71 -12.91
CA THR A 349 29.62 -13.37 -12.55
C THR A 349 28.27 -13.48 -11.85
N GLN A 350 27.41 -14.40 -12.31
CA GLN A 350 26.14 -14.70 -11.65
C GLN A 350 26.35 -15.29 -10.25
N ALA A 351 27.35 -16.15 -10.04
CA ALA A 351 27.73 -16.65 -8.72
C ALA A 351 28.08 -15.50 -7.74
N LYS A 352 28.81 -14.49 -8.20
CA LYS A 352 29.08 -13.28 -7.40
C LYS A 352 27.82 -12.47 -7.09
N ALA A 353 26.84 -12.48 -8.01
CA ALA A 353 25.53 -11.87 -7.73
C ALA A 353 24.80 -12.65 -6.62
N GLN A 354 24.80 -13.99 -6.69
CA GLN A 354 24.19 -14.85 -5.68
C GLN A 354 24.82 -14.67 -4.29
N GLU A 355 26.15 -14.54 -4.20
CA GLU A 355 26.85 -14.23 -2.94
C GLU A 355 26.32 -12.94 -2.32
N ILE A 356 26.16 -11.87 -3.12
CA ILE A 356 25.66 -10.58 -2.64
C ILE A 356 24.18 -10.68 -2.27
N PHE A 357 23.33 -11.34 -3.07
CA PHE A 357 21.93 -11.55 -2.70
C PHE A 357 21.82 -12.33 -1.39
N THR A 358 22.62 -13.37 -1.20
CA THR A 358 22.68 -14.14 0.05
C THR A 358 23.10 -13.27 1.24
N GLN A 359 24.07 -12.37 1.06
CA GLN A 359 24.47 -11.41 2.08
C GLN A 359 23.30 -10.50 2.49
N ILE A 360 22.56 -9.96 1.51
CA ILE A 360 21.40 -9.10 1.75
C ILE A 360 20.28 -9.86 2.47
N ILE A 361 20.02 -11.10 2.07
CA ILE A 361 18.95 -11.95 2.63
C ILE A 361 19.25 -12.34 4.08
N LYS A 362 20.53 -12.56 4.43
CA LYS A 362 20.96 -12.93 5.78
C LYS A 362 21.06 -11.75 6.76
N ASP A 363 21.05 -10.52 6.29
CA ASP A 363 21.11 -9.34 7.18
C ASP A 363 19.75 -9.11 7.87
N ASP A 364 19.56 -9.72 9.05
CA ASP A 364 18.33 -9.57 9.82
C ASP A 364 18.12 -8.16 10.39
N ASN A 365 19.15 -7.30 10.40
CA ASN A 365 19.06 -5.96 10.96
C ASN A 365 18.25 -5.00 10.08
N ILE A 366 18.17 -5.26 8.77
CA ILE A 366 17.47 -4.39 7.82
C ILE A 366 16.68 -5.26 6.84
N LYS A 367 15.38 -5.41 7.12
CA LYS A 367 14.42 -5.95 6.16
C LYS A 367 13.74 -4.78 5.48
N ASN A 368 13.93 -4.63 4.17
CA ASN A 368 13.32 -3.58 3.34
C ASN A 368 13.03 -4.12 1.93
N GLU A 369 12.61 -3.26 1.00
CA GLU A 369 12.33 -3.67 -0.37
C GLU A 369 13.51 -4.35 -1.08
N TYR A 370 14.77 -4.00 -0.75
CA TYR A 370 15.93 -4.65 -1.34
C TYR A 370 16.06 -6.11 -0.95
N THR A 371 15.59 -6.51 0.24
CA THR A 371 15.49 -7.94 0.62
C THR A 371 14.52 -8.68 -0.30
N ILE A 372 13.37 -8.09 -0.64
CA ILE A 372 12.41 -8.67 -1.59
C ILE A 372 13.07 -8.83 -2.96
N ILE A 373 13.72 -7.77 -3.47
CA ILE A 373 14.41 -7.80 -4.77
C ILE A 373 15.49 -8.88 -4.79
N ALA A 374 16.29 -9.00 -3.72
CA ALA A 374 17.33 -10.01 -3.61
C ALA A 374 16.75 -11.43 -3.64
N ILE A 375 15.67 -11.70 -2.90
CA ILE A 375 15.03 -13.02 -2.89
C ILE A 375 14.48 -13.37 -4.28
N LEU A 376 13.74 -12.47 -4.93
CA LEU A 376 13.17 -12.73 -6.25
C LEU A 376 14.25 -13.01 -7.29
N ASN A 377 15.33 -12.24 -7.28
CA ASN A 377 16.45 -12.42 -8.21
C ASN A 377 17.30 -13.68 -7.90
N GLN A 378 17.38 -14.08 -6.63
CA GLN A 378 18.00 -15.34 -6.23
C GLN A 378 17.15 -16.53 -6.71
N CYS A 379 15.84 -16.49 -6.54
CA CYS A 379 14.92 -17.49 -7.07
C CYS A 379 15.05 -17.62 -8.60
N ASP A 380 15.19 -16.50 -9.31
CA ASP A 380 15.31 -16.49 -10.77
C ASP A 380 16.57 -17.23 -11.24
N LEU A 381 17.71 -16.94 -10.62
CA LEU A 381 18.97 -17.64 -10.89
C LEU A 381 18.89 -19.14 -10.59
N LEU A 382 18.26 -19.52 -9.48
CA LEU A 382 18.08 -20.93 -9.12
C LEU A 382 17.11 -21.65 -10.05
N LEU A 383 16.03 -21.01 -10.50
CA LEU A 383 15.11 -21.61 -11.47
C LEU A 383 15.75 -21.77 -12.86
N GLU A 384 16.62 -20.85 -13.28
CA GLU A 384 17.45 -21.02 -14.47
C GLU A 384 18.42 -22.21 -14.31
N GLU A 385 19.10 -22.32 -13.17
CA GLU A 385 19.96 -23.46 -12.87
C GLU A 385 19.19 -24.80 -12.86
N LEU A 386 18.00 -24.82 -12.26
CA LEU A 386 17.12 -25.98 -12.23
C LEU A 386 16.71 -26.41 -13.64
N LYS A 387 16.40 -25.45 -14.52
CA LYS A 387 16.05 -25.73 -15.92
C LYS A 387 17.21 -26.37 -16.71
N ILE A 388 18.45 -25.98 -16.40
CA ILE A 388 19.66 -26.49 -17.07
C ILE A 388 20.10 -27.84 -16.49
N THR A 389 20.10 -27.97 -15.16
CA THR A 389 20.72 -29.10 -14.45
C THR A 389 19.74 -30.22 -14.10
N ASN A 390 18.44 -29.91 -14.05
CA ASN A 390 17.36 -30.82 -13.65
C ASN A 390 17.57 -31.44 -12.24
N ARG A 391 18.27 -30.73 -11.34
CA ARG A 391 18.54 -31.18 -9.97
C ARG A 391 17.40 -30.83 -9.03
N GLY A 392 16.69 -31.85 -8.54
CA GLY A 392 15.51 -31.67 -7.67
C GLY A 392 15.79 -30.90 -6.37
N GLU A 393 17.01 -30.96 -5.83
CA GLU A 393 17.42 -30.27 -4.59
C GLU A 393 17.23 -28.74 -4.67
N ILE A 394 17.37 -28.16 -5.87
CA ILE A 394 17.18 -26.72 -6.10
C ILE A 394 15.73 -26.29 -5.83
N ILE A 395 14.75 -27.20 -5.99
CA ILE A 395 13.35 -26.91 -5.67
C ILE A 395 13.19 -26.59 -4.18
N ASP A 396 13.90 -27.32 -3.31
CA ASP A 396 13.84 -27.10 -1.86
C ASP A 396 14.52 -25.78 -1.47
N GLU A 397 15.61 -25.40 -2.16
CA GLU A 397 16.25 -24.09 -1.99
C GLU A 397 15.32 -22.94 -2.39
N VAL A 398 14.68 -23.04 -3.56
CA VAL A 398 13.70 -22.05 -4.04
C VAL A 398 12.51 -21.97 -3.07
N LYS A 399 12.01 -23.11 -2.59
CA LYS A 399 10.92 -23.17 -1.60
C LYS A 399 11.30 -22.46 -0.30
N SER A 400 12.52 -22.67 0.19
CA SER A 400 13.06 -21.98 1.38
C SER A 400 13.11 -20.46 1.18
N LEU A 401 13.57 -20.00 0.01
CA LEU A 401 13.59 -18.58 -0.34
C LEU A 401 12.19 -17.97 -0.43
N ILE A 402 11.23 -18.68 -1.05
CA ILE A 402 9.84 -18.20 -1.11
C ILE A 402 9.22 -18.13 0.29
N ASN A 403 9.48 -19.09 1.17
CA ASN A 403 9.04 -19.00 2.57
C ASN A 403 9.62 -17.74 3.25
N LYS A 404 10.89 -17.44 2.99
CA LYS A 404 11.51 -16.20 3.49
C LYS A 404 10.87 -14.95 2.89
N LEU A 405 10.51 -14.98 1.60
CA LEU A 405 9.79 -13.90 0.93
C LEU A 405 8.44 -13.64 1.60
N LEU A 406 7.69 -14.70 1.94
CA LEU A 406 6.41 -14.59 2.65
C LEU A 406 6.60 -13.95 4.04
N GLU A 407 7.64 -14.35 4.80
CA GLU A 407 7.95 -13.73 6.09
C GLU A 407 8.27 -12.23 5.95
N VAL A 408 9.14 -11.89 5.00
CA VAL A 408 9.61 -10.52 4.78
C VAL A 408 8.47 -9.63 4.30
N THR A 409 7.70 -10.06 3.31
CA THR A 409 6.56 -9.29 2.78
C THR A 409 5.46 -9.12 3.83
N LYS A 410 5.20 -10.13 4.68
CA LYS A 410 4.29 -10.00 5.82
C LYS A 410 4.79 -8.99 6.86
N LYS A 411 6.10 -9.01 7.18
CA LYS A 411 6.71 -8.05 8.12
C LYS A 411 6.67 -6.61 7.57
N LEU A 412 6.92 -6.46 6.28
CA LEU A 412 6.88 -5.18 5.57
C LEU A 412 5.45 -4.72 5.22
N LYS A 413 4.43 -5.54 5.49
CA LYS A 413 3.03 -5.31 5.08
C LYS A 413 2.86 -5.07 3.58
N SER A 414 3.76 -5.62 2.75
CA SER A 414 3.66 -5.56 1.29
C SER A 414 2.69 -6.63 0.79
N TYR A 415 1.38 -6.45 1.05
CA TYR A 415 0.37 -7.49 0.85
C TYR A 415 0.16 -7.89 -0.62
N TRP A 416 0.42 -6.97 -1.56
CA TRP A 416 0.44 -7.29 -2.99
C TRP A 416 1.49 -8.36 -3.28
N THR A 417 2.75 -8.09 -2.91
CA THR A 417 3.88 -9.00 -3.10
C THR A 417 3.70 -10.28 -2.29
N LEU A 418 3.06 -10.21 -1.11
CA LEU A 418 2.73 -11.39 -0.32
C LEU A 418 1.78 -12.34 -1.07
N ALA A 419 0.71 -11.80 -1.67
CA ALA A 419 -0.22 -12.59 -2.45
C ALA A 419 0.44 -13.14 -3.73
N GLU A 420 1.25 -12.36 -4.43
CA GLU A 420 2.00 -12.86 -5.61
C GLU A 420 3.07 -13.91 -5.23
N ALA A 421 3.67 -13.80 -4.05
CA ALA A 421 4.58 -14.82 -3.52
C ALA A 421 3.87 -16.14 -3.21
N LEU A 422 2.61 -16.09 -2.75
CA LEU A 422 1.79 -17.31 -2.59
C LEU A 422 1.42 -17.92 -3.95
N VAL A 423 1.14 -17.11 -4.97
CA VAL A 423 0.95 -17.60 -6.35
C VAL A 423 2.23 -18.24 -6.87
N LEU A 424 3.39 -17.62 -6.62
CA LEU A 424 4.69 -18.18 -6.98
C LEU A 424 4.93 -19.53 -6.29
N GLN A 425 4.59 -19.63 -5.01
CA GLN A 425 4.65 -20.89 -4.25
C GLN A 425 3.69 -21.94 -4.82
N ALA A 426 2.47 -21.55 -5.20
CA ALA A 426 1.49 -22.44 -5.82
C ALA A 426 2.02 -23.02 -7.14
N LYS A 427 2.59 -22.16 -8.01
CA LYS A 427 3.21 -22.59 -9.27
C LYS A 427 4.42 -23.53 -9.01
N LEU A 428 5.19 -23.31 -7.96
CA LEU A 428 6.26 -24.24 -7.55
C LEU A 428 5.69 -25.58 -7.08
N SER A 429 4.59 -25.60 -6.32
CA SER A 429 3.90 -26.84 -5.92
C SER A 429 3.33 -27.61 -7.12
N LEU A 430 2.91 -26.91 -8.19
CA LEU A 430 2.53 -27.57 -9.45
C LEU A 430 3.73 -28.27 -10.12
N LEU A 431 4.93 -27.69 -10.05
CA LEU A 431 6.15 -28.29 -10.58
C LEU A 431 6.47 -29.65 -9.90
N THR A 432 6.19 -29.74 -8.60
CA THR A 432 6.33 -30.98 -7.80
C THR A 432 5.08 -31.88 -7.85
N LEU A 433 4.06 -31.53 -8.64
CA LEU A 433 2.79 -32.26 -8.82
C LEU A 433 1.92 -32.36 -7.54
N ASP A 434 2.06 -31.39 -6.64
CA ASP A 434 1.19 -31.20 -5.48
C ASP A 434 0.04 -30.23 -5.80
N LEU A 435 -1.01 -30.78 -6.42
CA LEU A 435 -2.19 -30.03 -6.87
C LEU A 435 -3.05 -29.52 -5.70
N ILE A 436 -3.01 -30.23 -4.56
CA ILE A 436 -3.80 -29.84 -3.39
C ILE A 436 -3.17 -28.60 -2.78
N GLU A 437 -1.85 -28.64 -2.52
CA GLU A 437 -1.12 -27.50 -1.98
C GLU A 437 -1.21 -26.28 -2.91
N ALA A 438 -1.07 -26.47 -4.23
CA ALA A 438 -1.20 -25.38 -5.19
C ALA A 438 -2.56 -24.67 -5.11
N ARG A 439 -3.66 -25.44 -5.00
CA ARG A 439 -5.02 -24.87 -4.84
C ARG A 439 -5.16 -24.14 -3.51
N THR A 440 -4.70 -24.75 -2.41
CA THR A 440 -4.74 -24.12 -1.08
C THR A 440 -3.99 -22.78 -1.06
N LEU A 441 -2.81 -22.72 -1.68
CA LEU A 441 -2.01 -21.50 -1.78
C LEU A 441 -2.70 -20.42 -2.64
N LEU A 442 -3.33 -20.78 -3.76
CA LEU A 442 -4.14 -19.85 -4.56
C LEU A 442 -5.35 -19.32 -3.78
N THR A 443 -6.06 -20.16 -3.03
CA THR A 443 -7.16 -19.73 -2.15
C THR A 443 -6.65 -18.72 -1.11
N ARG A 444 -5.49 -19.00 -0.48
CA ARG A 444 -4.87 -18.07 0.48
C ARG A 444 -4.47 -16.74 -0.17
N ALA A 445 -3.90 -16.79 -1.37
CA ALA A 445 -3.55 -15.59 -2.14
C ALA A 445 -4.79 -14.75 -2.47
N GLN A 446 -5.87 -15.40 -2.92
CA GLN A 446 -7.15 -14.76 -3.21
C GLN A 446 -7.75 -14.10 -1.96
N ARG A 447 -7.73 -14.79 -0.82
CA ARG A 447 -8.23 -14.25 0.45
C ARG A 447 -7.45 -13.00 0.86
N ILE A 448 -6.13 -12.99 0.70
CA ILE A 448 -5.31 -11.80 0.98
C ILE A 448 -5.68 -10.67 0.03
N ALA A 449 -5.74 -10.91 -1.28
CA ALA A 449 -6.08 -9.89 -2.25
C ALA A 449 -7.49 -9.31 -2.01
N ASN A 450 -8.48 -10.15 -1.69
CA ASN A 450 -9.84 -9.70 -1.36
C ASN A 450 -9.88 -8.92 -0.03
N LYS A 451 -9.21 -9.42 1.01
CA LYS A 451 -9.17 -8.79 2.34
C LYS A 451 -8.61 -7.37 2.28
N TYR A 452 -7.65 -7.13 1.40
CA TYR A 452 -6.98 -5.84 1.22
C TYR A 452 -7.49 -5.08 -0.01
N HIS A 453 -8.69 -5.42 -0.50
CA HIS A 453 -9.37 -4.71 -1.60
C HIS A 453 -8.52 -4.52 -2.88
N MET A 454 -7.58 -5.43 -3.13
CA MET A 454 -6.70 -5.40 -4.30
C MET A 454 -7.42 -6.00 -5.50
N GLN A 455 -8.47 -5.31 -5.98
CA GLN A 455 -9.40 -5.82 -6.98
C GLN A 455 -8.69 -6.41 -8.21
N ARG A 456 -7.73 -5.67 -8.76
CA ARG A 456 -6.95 -6.08 -9.94
C ARG A 456 -6.14 -7.36 -9.69
N LEU A 457 -5.49 -7.47 -8.53
CA LEU A 457 -4.76 -8.67 -8.14
C LEU A 457 -5.70 -9.84 -7.89
N ALA A 458 -6.82 -9.59 -7.24
CA ALA A 458 -7.85 -10.58 -6.97
C ALA A 458 -8.42 -11.17 -8.28
N ILE A 459 -8.62 -10.36 -9.32
CA ILE A 459 -9.01 -10.82 -10.66
C ILE A 459 -7.90 -11.69 -11.27
N LYS A 460 -6.64 -11.24 -11.21
CA LYS A 460 -5.49 -12.00 -11.73
C LYS A 460 -5.38 -13.38 -11.07
N ILE A 461 -5.42 -13.43 -9.74
CA ILE A 461 -5.37 -14.68 -8.96
C ILE A 461 -6.56 -15.59 -9.29
N SER A 462 -7.76 -15.00 -9.46
CA SER A 462 -8.94 -15.77 -9.82
C SER A 462 -8.80 -16.44 -11.19
N ASN A 463 -8.21 -15.74 -12.16
CA ASN A 463 -7.93 -16.30 -13.48
C ASN A 463 -6.89 -17.42 -13.43
N GLU A 464 -5.82 -17.27 -12.65
CA GLU A 464 -4.84 -18.34 -12.40
C GLU A 464 -5.50 -19.58 -11.81
N HIS A 465 -6.46 -19.38 -10.89
CA HIS A 465 -7.22 -20.48 -10.30
C HIS A 465 -8.14 -21.17 -11.32
N ASP A 466 -8.82 -20.41 -12.19
CA ASP A 466 -9.65 -20.95 -13.26
C ASP A 466 -8.82 -21.75 -14.27
N GLU A 467 -7.68 -21.22 -14.68
CA GLU A 467 -6.75 -21.90 -15.61
C GLU A 467 -6.21 -23.20 -15.03
N LEU A 468 -5.83 -23.21 -13.75
CA LEU A 468 -5.40 -24.43 -13.07
C LEU A 468 -6.50 -25.50 -13.13
N LEU A 469 -7.75 -25.11 -12.83
CA LEU A 469 -8.89 -26.03 -12.82
C LEU A 469 -9.18 -26.58 -14.22
N GLN A 470 -9.13 -25.75 -15.26
CA GLN A 470 -9.29 -26.18 -16.65
C GLN A 470 -8.19 -27.16 -17.09
N LYS A 471 -6.96 -27.00 -16.58
CA LYS A 471 -5.82 -27.87 -16.90
C LYS A 471 -5.71 -29.10 -15.97
N LEU A 472 -6.67 -29.35 -15.06
CA LEU A 472 -6.58 -30.42 -14.06
C LEU A 472 -6.36 -31.81 -14.65
N ASP A 473 -7.04 -32.15 -15.74
CA ASP A 473 -6.90 -33.46 -16.36
C ASP A 473 -5.53 -33.66 -17.01
N ILE A 474 -4.95 -32.57 -17.54
CA ILE A 474 -3.58 -32.57 -18.05
C ILE A 474 -2.61 -32.85 -16.89
N TRP A 475 -2.75 -32.13 -15.78
CA TRP A 475 -1.93 -32.35 -14.58
C TRP A 475 -2.04 -33.77 -14.01
N LYS A 476 -3.27 -34.33 -13.95
CA LYS A 476 -3.49 -35.71 -13.52
C LYS A 476 -2.82 -36.72 -14.46
N LYS A 477 -2.84 -36.47 -15.77
CA LYS A 477 -2.13 -37.29 -16.77
C LYS A 477 -0.62 -37.21 -16.58
N LEU A 478 -0.06 -36.01 -16.39
CA LEU A 478 1.37 -35.80 -16.16
C LEU A 478 1.89 -36.49 -14.88
N LYS A 479 1.04 -36.56 -13.84
CA LYS A 479 1.34 -37.29 -12.60
C LYS A 479 1.37 -38.80 -12.81
N LYS A 480 0.50 -39.33 -13.67
CA LYS A 480 0.47 -40.75 -14.04
C LYS A 480 1.62 -41.14 -14.97
N SER A 481 2.01 -40.27 -15.91
CA SER A 481 3.02 -40.56 -16.93
C SER A 481 4.47 -40.36 -16.47
N LYS A 482 4.73 -39.92 -15.23
CA LYS A 482 6.07 -39.53 -14.73
C LYS A 482 6.78 -38.53 -15.68
N SER A 483 6.04 -37.52 -16.13
CA SER A 483 6.52 -36.41 -16.98
C SER A 483 7.86 -35.82 -16.54
N THR A 484 8.63 -35.32 -17.51
CA THR A 484 9.92 -34.67 -17.23
C THR A 484 9.70 -33.31 -16.57
N LEU A 485 10.72 -32.79 -15.87
CA LEU A 485 10.65 -31.46 -15.25
C LEU A 485 10.43 -30.36 -16.29
N ILE A 486 11.01 -30.51 -17.49
CA ILE A 486 10.90 -29.54 -18.59
C ILE A 486 9.44 -29.39 -19.05
N GLU A 487 8.75 -30.50 -19.28
CA GLU A 487 7.32 -30.49 -19.65
C GLU A 487 6.46 -29.79 -18.59
N ARG A 488 6.79 -29.97 -17.30
CA ARG A 488 6.09 -29.31 -16.20
C ARG A 488 6.41 -27.81 -16.15
N PHE A 489 7.65 -27.41 -16.44
CA PHE A 489 8.03 -26.00 -16.51
C PHE A 489 7.24 -25.22 -17.56
N GLU A 490 7.06 -25.81 -18.74
CA GLU A 490 6.28 -25.18 -19.81
C GLU A 490 4.80 -24.97 -19.43
N LEU A 491 4.25 -25.85 -18.58
CA LEU A 491 2.85 -25.79 -18.17
C LEU A 491 2.58 -24.86 -16.97
N THR A 492 3.55 -24.66 -16.06
CA THR A 492 3.34 -23.88 -14.82
C THR A 492 3.34 -22.36 -15.01
N ASP A 493 3.96 -21.86 -16.09
CA ASP A 493 4.21 -20.42 -16.31
C ASP A 493 5.01 -19.75 -15.16
N LEU A 494 5.80 -20.55 -14.41
CA LEU A 494 6.51 -20.11 -13.20
C LEU A 494 7.51 -18.96 -13.48
N ASN A 495 8.32 -19.10 -14.53
CA ASN A 495 9.36 -18.12 -14.85
C ASN A 495 8.78 -16.78 -15.33
N ASN A 496 7.67 -16.81 -16.08
CA ASN A 496 7.02 -15.60 -16.54
C ASN A 496 6.38 -14.85 -15.37
N HIS A 497 5.72 -15.56 -14.44
CA HIS A 497 5.21 -14.95 -13.20
C HIS A 497 6.33 -14.33 -12.37
N LEU A 498 7.45 -15.04 -12.17
CA LEU A 498 8.61 -14.50 -11.45
C LEU A 498 9.23 -13.29 -12.16
N SER A 499 9.39 -13.35 -13.48
CA SER A 499 9.87 -12.22 -14.30
C SER A 499 8.92 -11.01 -14.17
N ALA A 500 7.61 -11.23 -14.18
CA ALA A 500 6.63 -10.15 -13.99
C ALA A 500 6.75 -9.50 -12.60
N MET A 501 6.96 -10.30 -11.55
CA MET A 501 7.24 -9.81 -10.19
C MET A 501 8.54 -9.00 -10.14
N ILE A 502 9.63 -9.49 -10.75
CA ILE A 502 10.92 -8.76 -10.82
C ILE A 502 10.77 -7.45 -11.58
N LYS A 503 10.05 -7.46 -12.71
CA LYS A 503 9.81 -6.26 -13.52
C LYS A 503 8.77 -5.32 -12.91
N LYS A 504 8.05 -5.75 -11.86
CA LYS A 504 6.88 -5.06 -11.27
C LYS A 504 5.80 -4.73 -12.32
N GLN A 505 5.58 -5.59 -13.32
CA GLN A 505 4.60 -5.33 -14.39
C GLN A 505 3.18 -5.71 -13.95
N ARG A 506 2.27 -4.73 -13.92
CA ARG A 506 0.86 -4.88 -13.52
C ARG A 506 -0.15 -4.50 -14.63
N TYR A 507 0.31 -4.17 -15.83
CA TYR A 507 -0.49 -3.62 -16.94
C TYR A 507 -1.52 -4.57 -17.56
N GLN A 508 -1.26 -5.88 -17.58
CA GLN A 508 -2.15 -6.82 -18.24
C GLN A 508 -3.35 -7.12 -17.33
N LEU A 509 -4.43 -6.36 -17.53
CA LEU A 509 -5.68 -6.55 -16.82
C LEU A 509 -6.63 -7.41 -17.66
N PRO A 510 -7.04 -8.59 -17.16
CA PRO A 510 -8.15 -9.31 -17.74
C PRO A 510 -9.39 -8.43 -17.59
N LYS A 511 -10.09 -8.13 -18.70
CA LYS A 511 -11.43 -7.56 -18.62
C LYS A 511 -12.30 -8.49 -17.78
N THR A 512 -13.03 -7.94 -16.81
CA THR A 512 -14.03 -8.72 -16.08
C THR A 512 -15.15 -9.07 -17.04
N VAL A 513 -15.39 -10.36 -17.22
CA VAL A 513 -16.55 -10.88 -17.95
C VAL A 513 -17.48 -11.40 -16.87
N LYS A 514 -18.72 -10.93 -16.88
CA LYS A 514 -19.75 -11.43 -15.96
C LYS A 514 -19.98 -12.92 -16.22
N GLU A 515 -20.12 -13.65 -15.14
CA GLU A 515 -20.57 -15.03 -15.15
C GLU A 515 -22.07 -15.12 -15.45
N GLU A 516 -22.48 -16.25 -16.01
CA GLU A 516 -23.88 -16.60 -16.19
C GLU A 516 -24.34 -17.41 -14.96
N PRO A 517 -25.21 -16.86 -14.09
CA PRO A 517 -25.72 -17.59 -12.93
C PRO A 517 -26.55 -18.79 -13.38
N VAL A 518 -26.38 -19.94 -12.74
CA VAL A 518 -27.14 -21.18 -13.04
C VAL A 518 -27.98 -21.59 -11.85
N LEU A 519 -27.35 -21.76 -10.69
CA LEU A 519 -28.00 -22.27 -9.49
C LEU A 519 -27.36 -21.72 -8.22
N ILE A 520 -28.15 -21.43 -7.20
CA ILE A 520 -27.68 -21.17 -5.83
C ILE A 520 -28.35 -22.13 -4.85
N LEU A 521 -27.56 -22.62 -3.90
CA LEU A 521 -27.95 -23.60 -2.89
C LEU A 521 -27.55 -23.11 -1.49
N ILE A 522 -28.41 -23.35 -0.50
CA ILE A 522 -28.02 -23.32 0.92
C ILE A 522 -28.18 -24.75 1.44
N ILE A 523 -27.09 -25.34 1.87
CA ILE A 523 -26.97 -26.72 2.30
C ILE A 523 -26.55 -26.73 3.76
N SER A 524 -27.13 -27.59 4.58
CA SER A 524 -26.67 -27.76 5.97
C SER A 524 -25.35 -28.53 6.03
N ASN A 525 -24.61 -28.43 7.15
CA ASN A 525 -23.41 -29.26 7.40
C ASN A 525 -23.68 -30.78 7.30
N GLY A 526 -24.95 -31.21 7.42
CA GLY A 526 -25.38 -32.60 7.25
C GLY A 526 -25.59 -33.05 5.80
N GLY A 527 -25.55 -32.14 4.82
CA GLY A 527 -25.81 -32.41 3.40
C GLY A 527 -27.24 -32.04 2.91
N ASN A 528 -28.17 -31.84 3.84
CA ASN A 528 -29.55 -31.50 3.45
C ASN A 528 -29.64 -30.12 2.81
N THR A 529 -30.23 -30.04 1.62
CA THR A 529 -30.51 -28.77 0.93
C THR A 529 -31.69 -28.07 1.60
N LEU A 530 -31.43 -26.89 2.16
CA LEU A 530 -32.42 -26.04 2.82
C LEU A 530 -33.10 -25.08 1.83
N PHE A 531 -32.34 -24.58 0.85
CA PHE A 531 -32.81 -23.65 -0.17
C PHE A 531 -32.13 -23.93 -1.50
N CYS A 532 -32.90 -23.79 -2.58
CA CYS A 532 -32.44 -23.95 -3.95
C CYS A 532 -33.16 -22.92 -4.84
N HIS A 533 -32.39 -22.13 -5.58
CA HIS A 533 -32.94 -21.20 -6.57
C HIS A 533 -32.20 -21.32 -7.90
N GLN A 534 -32.99 -21.46 -8.97
CA GLN A 534 -32.52 -21.64 -10.34
C GLN A 534 -32.67 -20.34 -11.12
N PHE A 535 -31.64 -19.98 -11.87
CA PHE A 535 -31.62 -18.79 -12.72
C PHE A 535 -31.89 -19.10 -14.20
N VAL A 536 -31.83 -20.38 -14.58
CA VAL A 536 -31.98 -20.88 -15.96
C VAL A 536 -33.06 -21.97 -16.05
N GLU A 537 -33.58 -22.21 -17.25
CA GLU A 537 -34.62 -23.23 -17.51
C GLU A 537 -34.14 -24.68 -17.26
N GLU A 538 -35.04 -25.57 -16.82
CA GLU A 538 -34.77 -26.97 -16.43
C GLU A 538 -33.97 -27.80 -17.45
N LYS A 539 -34.11 -27.53 -18.75
CA LYS A 539 -33.39 -28.27 -19.81
C LYS A 539 -31.86 -28.14 -19.70
N ALA A 540 -31.36 -27.02 -19.16
CA ALA A 540 -29.93 -26.80 -18.96
C ALA A 540 -29.36 -27.64 -17.79
N LEU A 541 -30.18 -27.89 -16.75
CA LEU A 541 -29.80 -28.72 -15.59
C LEU A 541 -29.83 -30.22 -15.89
N ASN A 542 -30.66 -30.67 -16.84
CA ASN A 542 -30.73 -32.07 -17.29
C ASN A 542 -29.49 -32.56 -18.04
N SER A 543 -28.43 -31.75 -18.15
CA SER A 543 -27.13 -32.28 -18.54
C SER A 543 -26.74 -33.41 -17.59
N HIS A 544 -26.36 -34.58 -18.13
CA HIS A 544 -26.01 -35.77 -17.34
C HIS A 544 -24.96 -35.48 -16.25
N ILE A 545 -24.10 -34.49 -16.48
CA ILE A 545 -23.04 -34.06 -15.56
C ILE A 545 -23.61 -33.33 -14.34
N LEU A 546 -24.49 -32.34 -14.55
CA LEU A 546 -25.04 -31.54 -13.45
C LEU A 546 -26.06 -32.32 -12.63
N GLY A 547 -26.90 -33.13 -13.29
CA GLY A 547 -27.86 -34.02 -12.62
C GLY A 547 -27.17 -35.06 -11.73
N GLY A 548 -26.09 -35.70 -12.23
CA GLY A 548 -25.29 -36.65 -11.42
C GLY A 548 -24.55 -35.98 -10.25
N PHE A 549 -24.09 -34.74 -10.44
CA PHE A 549 -23.46 -33.95 -9.37
C PHE A 549 -24.43 -33.63 -8.23
N LEU A 550 -25.63 -33.15 -8.53
CA LEU A 550 -26.65 -32.83 -7.50
C LEU A 550 -27.02 -34.05 -6.66
N THR A 551 -26.99 -35.25 -7.24
CA THR A 551 -27.25 -36.50 -6.51
C THR A 551 -26.10 -36.98 -5.62
N SER A 552 -24.88 -36.43 -5.79
CA SER A 552 -23.66 -36.88 -5.10
C SER A 552 -22.99 -35.79 -4.26
N ILE A 553 -23.61 -34.60 -4.18
CA ILE A 553 -23.05 -33.43 -3.49
C ILE A 553 -22.74 -33.69 -2.01
N ASP A 554 -23.53 -34.53 -1.34
CA ASP A 554 -23.33 -34.92 0.07
C ASP A 554 -22.04 -35.70 0.32
N TYR A 555 -21.69 -36.60 -0.60
CA TYR A 555 -20.44 -37.37 -0.53
C TYR A 555 -19.25 -36.46 -0.87
N PHE A 556 -19.44 -35.58 -1.86
CA PHE A 556 -18.44 -34.65 -2.35
C PHE A 556 -18.05 -33.57 -1.33
N ILE A 557 -19.01 -32.99 -0.60
CA ILE A 557 -18.76 -31.99 0.46
C ILE A 557 -17.84 -32.56 1.54
N LYS A 558 -18.00 -33.84 1.90
CA LYS A 558 -17.20 -34.49 2.94
C LYS A 558 -15.79 -34.87 2.47
N GLU A 559 -15.62 -35.27 1.20
CA GLU A 559 -14.31 -35.66 0.65
C GLU A 559 -13.45 -34.47 0.16
N VAL A 560 -14.07 -33.43 -0.39
CA VAL A 560 -13.36 -32.39 -1.14
C VAL A 560 -13.24 -31.08 -0.37
N PHE A 561 -14.09 -30.82 0.62
CA PHE A 561 -14.18 -29.50 1.27
C PHE A 561 -13.87 -29.51 2.77
N SER A 562 -13.18 -30.55 3.25
CA SER A 562 -12.88 -30.68 4.68
C SER A 562 -11.87 -29.67 5.20
N GLU A 563 -10.96 -29.10 4.39
CA GLU A 563 -10.26 -27.84 4.70
C GLU A 563 -9.89 -27.07 3.41
N ASP A 564 -10.23 -25.77 3.36
CA ASP A 564 -9.66 -24.73 2.48
C ASP A 564 -9.88 -24.75 0.95
N LEU A 565 -10.72 -25.64 0.39
CA LEU A 565 -11.09 -25.58 -1.03
C LEU A 565 -12.32 -24.68 -1.28
N ASP A 566 -12.25 -23.79 -2.29
CA ASP A 566 -13.29 -22.79 -2.57
C ASP A 566 -14.02 -23.05 -3.90
N ARG A 567 -13.40 -23.78 -4.85
CA ARG A 567 -13.89 -23.90 -6.25
C ARG A 567 -13.70 -25.30 -6.87
N ALA A 568 -14.65 -25.72 -7.71
CA ALA A 568 -14.60 -26.93 -8.53
C ALA A 568 -15.20 -26.71 -9.94
N ILE A 569 -14.68 -27.37 -10.97
CA ILE A 569 -15.17 -27.29 -12.37
C ILE A 569 -15.75 -28.63 -12.82
N PHE A 570 -16.89 -28.59 -13.53
CA PHE A 570 -17.62 -29.72 -14.09
C PHE A 570 -18.11 -29.39 -15.51
N GLY A 571 -17.35 -29.81 -16.53
CA GLY A 571 -17.61 -29.36 -17.91
C GLY A 571 -17.48 -27.84 -18.00
N ASP A 572 -18.53 -27.16 -18.46
CA ASP A 572 -18.57 -25.70 -18.58
C ASP A 572 -19.04 -24.98 -17.30
N TYR A 573 -19.38 -25.74 -16.25
CA TYR A 573 -19.92 -25.22 -15.00
C TYR A 573 -18.84 -25.13 -13.91
N THR A 574 -18.85 -24.04 -13.15
CA THR A 574 -18.01 -23.87 -11.96
C THR A 574 -18.90 -23.79 -10.73
N LEU A 575 -18.55 -24.54 -9.69
CA LEU A 575 -19.13 -24.48 -8.36
C LEU A 575 -18.19 -23.71 -7.42
N LEU A 576 -18.71 -22.66 -6.81
CA LEU A 576 -18.13 -22.02 -5.63
C LEU A 576 -18.86 -22.49 -4.37
N MET A 577 -18.12 -22.65 -3.29
CA MET A 577 -18.73 -23.08 -2.03
C MET A 577 -18.16 -22.28 -0.85
N ASN A 578 -19.04 -21.56 -0.14
CA ASN A 578 -18.66 -20.77 1.02
C ASN A 578 -19.28 -21.36 2.29
N SER A 579 -18.49 -21.44 3.37
CA SER A 579 -18.97 -21.94 4.66
C SER A 579 -19.49 -20.79 5.53
N VAL A 580 -20.77 -20.90 5.92
CA VAL A 580 -21.47 -19.98 6.82
C VAL A 580 -22.17 -20.84 7.88
N ASN A 581 -21.40 -21.32 8.85
CA ASN A 581 -21.83 -22.27 9.88
C ASN A 581 -23.21 -21.91 10.47
N PRO A 582 -24.21 -22.84 10.45
CA PRO A 582 -24.15 -24.26 10.11
C PRO A 582 -24.42 -24.63 8.65
N PHE A 583 -24.32 -23.68 7.73
CA PHE A 583 -24.62 -23.85 6.32
C PHE A 583 -23.36 -23.80 5.43
N PHE A 584 -23.48 -24.42 4.26
CA PHE A 584 -22.67 -24.20 3.08
C PHE A 584 -23.53 -23.53 2.03
N ILE A 585 -23.02 -22.46 1.44
CA ILE A 585 -23.66 -21.77 0.32
C ILE A 585 -22.94 -22.26 -0.93
N GLY A 586 -23.68 -22.89 -1.85
CA GLY A 586 -23.17 -23.35 -3.14
C GLY A 586 -23.65 -22.41 -4.24
N TYR A 587 -22.76 -21.96 -5.11
CA TYR A 587 -23.11 -21.15 -6.28
C TYR A 587 -22.53 -21.77 -7.55
N ILE A 588 -23.40 -22.12 -8.49
CA ILE A 588 -23.06 -22.70 -9.79
C ILE A 588 -23.30 -21.66 -10.87
N PHE A 589 -22.30 -21.50 -11.75
CA PHE A 589 -22.33 -20.55 -12.86
C PHE A 589 -21.49 -21.04 -14.04
N LYS A 590 -21.60 -20.34 -15.18
CA LYS A 590 -20.66 -20.46 -16.32
C LYS A 590 -19.82 -19.19 -16.45
N GLY A 591 -18.56 -19.34 -16.87
CA GLY A 591 -17.65 -18.21 -17.08
C GLY A 591 -16.57 -18.09 -16.01
N LYS A 592 -16.05 -16.87 -15.82
CA LYS A 592 -14.92 -16.58 -14.91
C LYS A 592 -15.39 -16.48 -13.46
N SER A 593 -14.58 -16.99 -12.53
CA SER A 593 -15.01 -17.13 -11.13
C SER A 593 -14.90 -15.87 -10.27
N TYR A 594 -14.27 -14.79 -10.77
CA TYR A 594 -14.00 -13.61 -9.93
C TYR A 594 -15.30 -12.91 -9.47
N ASN A 595 -16.17 -12.53 -10.40
CA ASN A 595 -17.43 -11.86 -10.08
C ASN A 595 -18.35 -12.78 -9.26
N ALA A 596 -18.39 -14.06 -9.62
CA ALA A 596 -19.09 -15.09 -8.87
C ALA A 596 -18.66 -15.17 -7.40
N LEU A 597 -17.35 -15.02 -7.14
CA LEU A 597 -16.78 -14.99 -5.80
C LEU A 597 -17.20 -13.73 -5.02
N GLN A 598 -17.28 -12.57 -5.67
CA GLN A 598 -17.78 -11.36 -5.02
C GLN A 598 -19.24 -11.54 -4.61
N LYS A 599 -20.08 -12.04 -5.52
CA LYS A 599 -21.50 -12.28 -5.27
C LYS A 599 -21.74 -13.27 -4.12
N ILE A 600 -21.09 -14.43 -4.14
CA ILE A 600 -21.28 -15.42 -3.06
C ILE A 600 -20.83 -14.88 -1.70
N ASN A 601 -19.75 -14.08 -1.66
CA ASN A 601 -19.28 -13.44 -0.43
C ASN A 601 -20.26 -12.38 0.07
N SER A 602 -20.74 -11.50 -0.81
CA SER A 602 -21.73 -10.48 -0.46
C SER A 602 -23.06 -11.08 -0.01
N PHE A 603 -23.53 -12.14 -0.68
CA PHE A 603 -24.70 -12.89 -0.23
C PHE A 603 -24.49 -13.50 1.15
N SER A 604 -23.31 -14.10 1.40
CA SER A 604 -22.95 -14.68 2.70
C SER A 604 -22.92 -13.64 3.82
N GLU A 605 -22.42 -12.43 3.54
CA GLU A 605 -22.45 -11.32 4.48
C GLU A 605 -23.87 -10.80 4.74
N TYR A 606 -24.69 -10.70 3.69
CA TYR A 606 -26.09 -10.29 3.80
C TYR A 606 -26.84 -11.24 4.75
N LEU A 607 -26.69 -12.56 4.56
CA LEU A 607 -27.29 -13.56 5.44
C LEU A 607 -26.86 -13.42 6.91
N LYS A 608 -25.60 -13.04 7.17
CA LYS A 608 -25.08 -12.86 8.54
C LYS A 608 -25.54 -11.55 9.19
N LYS A 609 -25.67 -10.47 8.41
CA LYS A 609 -26.03 -9.14 8.91
C LYS A 609 -27.53 -9.02 9.18
N GLU A 610 -28.36 -9.70 8.39
CA GLU A 610 -29.82 -9.67 8.52
C GLU A 610 -30.35 -10.69 9.54
N ASN A 611 -30.41 -10.27 10.82
CA ASN A 611 -30.84 -11.11 11.94
C ASN A 611 -32.18 -11.84 11.70
N ASN A 612 -33.15 -11.18 11.07
CA ASN A 612 -34.46 -11.77 10.80
C ASN A 612 -34.40 -12.90 9.78
N LEU A 613 -33.59 -12.73 8.73
CA LEU A 613 -33.38 -13.76 7.71
C LEU A 613 -32.57 -14.93 8.29
N TRP A 614 -31.55 -14.64 9.10
CA TRP A 614 -30.77 -15.67 9.79
C TRP A 614 -31.62 -16.53 10.73
N ALA A 615 -32.47 -15.90 11.54
CA ALA A 615 -33.39 -16.60 12.42
C ALA A 615 -34.37 -17.50 11.63
N TYR A 616 -34.88 -17.00 10.50
CA TYR A 616 -35.76 -17.77 9.61
C TYR A 616 -35.05 -19.00 9.02
N LEU A 617 -33.80 -18.86 8.56
CA LEU A 617 -33.00 -19.99 8.08
C LEU A 617 -32.80 -21.04 9.19
N MET A 618 -32.44 -20.61 10.39
CA MET A 618 -32.22 -21.51 11.54
C MET A 618 -33.50 -22.23 11.99
N GLN A 619 -34.65 -21.56 11.95
CA GLN A 619 -35.94 -22.16 12.30
C GLN A 619 -36.33 -23.26 11.31
N ASN A 620 -36.23 -22.99 10.01
CA ASN A 620 -36.54 -23.98 8.98
C ASN A 620 -35.52 -25.14 8.96
N TYR A 621 -34.25 -24.84 9.25
CA TYR A 621 -33.23 -25.87 9.46
C TYR A 621 -33.58 -26.80 10.62
N ALA A 622 -33.99 -26.26 11.78
CA ALA A 622 -34.42 -27.07 12.92
C ALA A 622 -35.67 -27.94 12.61
N MET A 623 -36.51 -27.48 11.69
CA MET A 623 -37.72 -28.20 11.25
C MET A 623 -37.51 -29.12 10.03
N ASN A 624 -36.29 -29.19 9.47
CA ASN A 624 -35.98 -29.87 8.20
C ASN A 624 -36.93 -29.48 7.05
N LYS A 625 -37.35 -28.21 7.00
CA LYS A 625 -38.28 -27.71 5.99
C LYS A 625 -37.53 -27.00 4.86
N ILE A 626 -37.80 -27.39 3.61
CA ILE A 626 -37.27 -26.70 2.41
C ILE A 626 -37.92 -25.32 2.30
N ILE A 627 -37.10 -24.31 2.01
CA ILE A 627 -37.52 -22.92 1.83
C ILE A 627 -37.75 -22.66 0.34
N HIS A 628 -38.93 -22.13 -0.01
CA HIS A 628 -39.17 -21.60 -1.36
C HIS A 628 -38.91 -20.09 -1.37
N ILE A 629 -38.41 -19.57 -2.50
CA ILE A 629 -38.07 -18.15 -2.62
C ILE A 629 -39.28 -17.22 -2.40
N GLU A 630 -40.48 -17.70 -2.70
CA GLU A 630 -41.75 -16.98 -2.51
C GLU A 630 -42.15 -16.81 -1.04
N ASP A 631 -41.60 -17.65 -0.15
CA ASP A 631 -41.96 -17.70 1.26
C ASP A 631 -41.28 -16.59 2.10
N ASN A 632 -40.27 -15.90 1.55
CA ASN A 632 -39.51 -14.89 2.28
C ASN A 632 -39.02 -13.73 1.38
N SER A 633 -39.59 -12.54 1.58
CA SER A 633 -39.25 -11.34 0.81
C SER A 633 -37.81 -10.85 1.02
N LEU A 634 -37.20 -11.08 2.19
CA LEU A 634 -35.80 -10.72 2.46
C LEU A 634 -34.85 -11.61 1.67
N LEU A 635 -35.13 -12.91 1.59
CA LEU A 635 -34.36 -13.85 0.78
C LEU A 635 -34.49 -13.53 -0.72
N MET A 636 -35.71 -13.22 -1.18
CA MET A 636 -35.94 -12.78 -2.56
C MET A 636 -35.17 -11.49 -2.89
N ASN A 637 -35.18 -10.51 -1.98
CA ASN A 637 -34.43 -9.26 -2.15
C ASN A 637 -32.92 -9.50 -2.19
N ALA A 638 -32.39 -10.38 -1.34
CA ALA A 638 -30.99 -10.76 -1.34
C ALA A 638 -30.56 -11.39 -2.67
N ILE A 639 -31.38 -12.28 -3.24
CA ILE A 639 -31.11 -12.89 -4.54
C ILE A 639 -31.12 -11.84 -5.65
N LYS A 640 -32.12 -10.95 -5.65
CA LYS A 640 -32.25 -9.89 -6.66
C LYS A 640 -31.08 -8.91 -6.61
N SER A 641 -30.73 -8.42 -5.42
CA SER A 641 -29.67 -7.41 -5.26
C SER A 641 -28.27 -7.95 -5.55
N VAL A 642 -28.02 -9.23 -5.32
CA VAL A 642 -26.67 -9.81 -5.46
C VAL A 642 -26.48 -10.50 -6.81
N PHE A 643 -27.45 -11.26 -7.30
CA PHE A 643 -27.27 -12.12 -8.47
C PHE A 643 -27.92 -11.59 -9.75
N LEU A 644 -28.98 -10.79 -9.64
CA LEU A 644 -29.76 -10.28 -10.78
C LEU A 644 -29.53 -8.79 -11.06
N ASP A 645 -28.92 -8.04 -10.14
CA ASP A 645 -28.61 -6.63 -10.35
C ASP A 645 -27.46 -6.47 -11.36
N GLU A 646 -27.77 -5.83 -12.49
CA GLU A 646 -26.77 -5.56 -13.53
C GLU A 646 -25.73 -4.51 -13.10
N THR A 647 -25.98 -3.76 -12.03
CA THR A 647 -25.05 -2.76 -11.49
C THR A 647 -24.11 -3.33 -10.42
N PHE A 648 -24.34 -4.57 -9.98
CA PHE A 648 -23.45 -5.24 -9.03
C PHE A 648 -22.07 -5.47 -9.66
N PRO A 649 -20.97 -5.07 -8.99
CA PRO A 649 -19.62 -5.10 -9.55
C PRO A 649 -19.10 -6.50 -9.90
#